data_AF-A0A3P9L5V5-F1
#
_entry.id   AF-A0A3P9L5V5-F1
#
_cell.length_a   1.000
_cell.length_b   1.000
_cell.length_c   1.000
_cell.angle_alpha   90.00
_cell.angle_beta   90.00
_cell.angle_gamma   90.00
#
_symmetry.space_group_name_H-M   'P 1'
#
loop_
_entity.id
_entity.type
_entity.pdbx_description
1 polymer ?
#
loop_
_entity_poly.entity_id
_entity_poly.type
_entity_poly.pdbx_seq_one_letter_code
_entity_poly.pdbx_strand_id
1 'polypeptide(L)'
;MFSRSLKLCASLCLWITALTSPGSVSARKQDDSFFTASIYRARCASRCLSLHITRISAFFKHSQNNGSLVWCQNHKQCSKCLEPCKESWDLKENQCQDLCEPLFPKKHYECLTSCEFLKSVEGVKQGDCPAPEKASGFAAACVESCEEDGECSAVKKCCSNGCGHTCQLPKNLYKGVPLKPRKELVFLEHPSGQLEIHWSSKFNISVEPVLYVVQRRWNYGIHPSEDDATEWQTVAQTAEERIQLADTRASRWYQFRVAAVNVHGTRGFTAPSKHFRSSRDPAAPPSVANLHVTNMSLADDGLVTARLNWTLPHEPDIPIHHYKVFWSWTVPTKSMVPSKKKQRKTINGAQNWLDLEGLQQNSSYSVELQAITYWGQVRLKSPKSSLHFTTNQNNESAKSMLKSKKDATSPVGSTLTKRPSSALEVGTPFYQDGQLQVRVYWKKRGDPSVSRYHVQWMPEYCNHNETRGPEKSVTQENYINLPGLLFSCKYKVTVQLLKSKRRSKDESTTFLTPSCATIRSKTHKHIPCPGEGAAGHPKVLAKPENLTASFSIKDGNITGSFLWGMSRVAPHQRITGFQVTWAEINTESRQNSLPNSIISQSQILPPDHNMLVVSNLRPSTFYRLEVQVITTGGEGPATVKTFQTPNILPVTQHRPRLRQHHPHHQKP
;
A
#
# COMPACT_ATOMS: atom_id res chain seq x y z
N MET A 1 -40.57 52.70 -47.70
CA MET A 1 -39.98 54.07 -47.61
C MET A 1 -40.00 54.52 -46.15
N PHE A 2 -38.96 55.25 -45.72
CA PHE A 2 -38.87 56.08 -44.50
C PHE A 2 -39.27 55.52 -43.12
N SER A 3 -38.25 54.94 -42.46
CA SER A 3 -37.69 55.38 -41.17
C SER A 3 -38.35 56.59 -40.46
N ARG A 4 -38.50 56.46 -39.12
CA ARG A 4 -37.91 57.44 -38.18
C ARG A 4 -37.62 56.81 -36.81
N SER A 5 -36.51 57.21 -36.20
CA SER A 5 -35.99 56.67 -34.93
C SER A 5 -35.89 57.73 -33.84
N LEU A 6 -35.62 57.26 -32.61
CA LEU A 6 -35.11 57.97 -31.43
C LEU A 6 -35.96 59.10 -30.79
N LYS A 7 -36.31 58.87 -29.51
CA LYS A 7 -35.80 59.70 -28.40
C LYS A 7 -35.39 58.82 -27.21
N LEU A 8 -34.30 59.20 -26.55
CA LEU A 8 -33.77 58.56 -25.33
C LEU A 8 -34.60 58.91 -24.10
N CYS A 9 -34.69 57.96 -23.15
CA CYS A 9 -34.40 58.26 -21.74
C CYS A 9 -33.87 57.02 -21.03
N ALA A 10 -32.94 57.19 -20.10
CA ALA A 10 -32.20 56.10 -19.48
C ALA A 10 -32.89 55.56 -18.22
N SER A 11 -32.75 54.26 -17.96
CA SER A 11 -32.91 53.67 -16.62
C SER A 11 -31.96 52.48 -16.46
N LEU A 12 -31.51 52.23 -15.23
CA LEU A 12 -30.39 51.35 -14.89
C LEU A 12 -30.69 49.87 -15.20
N CYS A 13 -29.75 49.20 -15.87
CA CYS A 13 -29.69 47.73 -15.92
C CYS A 13 -28.81 47.20 -14.78
N LEU A 14 -29.41 46.64 -13.74
CA LEU A 14 -28.73 45.77 -12.79
C LEU A 14 -28.60 44.37 -13.39
N TRP A 15 -27.36 43.92 -13.60
CA TRP A 15 -27.08 42.57 -14.11
C TRP A 15 -27.22 41.53 -13.00
N ILE A 16 -28.06 40.53 -13.22
CA ILE A 16 -28.06 39.27 -12.47
C ILE A 16 -27.74 38.15 -13.45
N THR A 17 -26.47 37.70 -13.47
CA THR A 17 -26.02 36.55 -14.26
C THR A 17 -26.33 35.25 -13.54
N ALA A 18 -27.47 34.63 -13.88
CA ALA A 18 -27.78 33.27 -13.44
C ALA A 18 -26.91 32.25 -14.18
N LEU A 19 -25.76 31.88 -13.59
CA LEU A 19 -24.90 30.80 -14.08
C LEU A 19 -25.54 29.42 -13.83
N THR A 20 -26.45 29.00 -14.71
CA THR A 20 -26.90 27.61 -14.78
C THR A 20 -25.89 26.78 -15.58
N SER A 21 -24.85 26.28 -14.91
CA SER A 21 -23.98 25.26 -15.49
C SER A 21 -24.75 23.94 -15.65
N PRO A 22 -24.78 23.31 -16.84
CA PRO A 22 -25.25 21.94 -16.96
C PRO A 22 -24.27 21.04 -16.21
N GLY A 23 -24.71 20.51 -15.08
CA GLY A 23 -23.91 19.63 -14.23
C GLY A 23 -23.59 18.34 -14.96
N SER A 24 -22.43 18.29 -15.61
CA SER A 24 -21.84 17.04 -16.10
C SER A 24 -21.76 16.05 -14.93
N VAL A 25 -22.61 15.03 -14.97
CA VAL A 25 -22.49 13.87 -14.09
C VAL A 25 -21.26 13.11 -14.55
N SER A 26 -20.10 13.55 -14.06
CA SER A 26 -18.85 12.82 -14.19
C SER A 26 -18.92 11.56 -13.32
N ALA A 27 -19.70 10.60 -13.81
CA ALA A 27 -19.55 9.21 -13.44
C ALA A 27 -18.07 8.87 -13.67
N ARG A 28 -17.42 8.31 -12.66
CA ARG A 28 -16.01 7.93 -12.72
C ARG A 28 -15.82 6.99 -13.92
N LYS A 29 -15.34 7.54 -15.06
CA LYS A 29 -14.60 6.76 -16.07
C LYS A 29 -13.32 6.28 -15.38
N GLN A 30 -13.45 5.16 -14.68
CA GLN A 30 -12.32 4.42 -14.15
C GLN A 30 -11.46 4.02 -15.35
N ASP A 31 -10.14 4.15 -15.20
CA ASP A 31 -9.23 4.26 -16.33
C ASP A 31 -8.92 2.92 -17.01
N ASP A 32 -9.92 2.35 -17.68
CA ASP A 32 -9.79 1.21 -18.59
C ASP A 32 -8.87 1.52 -19.79
N SER A 33 -8.53 2.80 -20.03
CA SER A 33 -7.82 3.22 -21.24
C SER A 33 -6.38 2.69 -21.29
N PHE A 34 -5.62 2.80 -20.20
CA PHE A 34 -4.26 2.27 -20.11
C PHE A 34 -4.19 0.73 -20.31
N PHE A 35 -5.17 -0.01 -19.79
CA PHE A 35 -5.18 -1.47 -19.87
C PHE A 35 -5.51 -2.00 -21.27
N THR A 36 -6.14 -1.19 -22.13
CA THR A 36 -6.46 -1.56 -23.52
C THR A 36 -5.35 -1.22 -24.52
N ALA A 37 -4.51 -0.21 -24.26
CA ALA A 37 -3.48 0.27 -25.20
C ALA A 37 -2.50 -0.84 -25.66
N SER A 38 -2.04 -1.70 -24.75
CA SER A 38 -1.18 -2.84 -25.10
C SER A 38 -1.88 -3.92 -25.93
N ILE A 39 -3.21 -4.07 -25.78
CA ILE A 39 -4.01 -4.95 -26.65
C ILE A 39 -4.09 -4.35 -28.06
N TYR A 40 -4.36 -3.04 -28.19
CA TYR A 40 -4.42 -2.36 -29.50
C TYR A 40 -3.08 -2.42 -30.24
N ARG A 41 -1.97 -2.17 -29.54
CA ARG A 41 -0.60 -2.35 -30.07
C ARG A 41 -0.33 -3.80 -30.51
N ALA A 42 -0.81 -4.80 -29.76
CA ALA A 42 -0.72 -6.21 -30.18
C ALA A 42 -1.59 -6.54 -31.40
N ARG A 43 -2.79 -5.93 -31.55
CA ARG A 43 -3.61 -6.06 -32.78
C ARG A 43 -2.89 -5.46 -34.00
N CYS A 44 -2.30 -4.28 -33.84
CA CYS A 44 -1.48 -3.59 -34.85
C CYS A 44 -0.29 -4.46 -35.29
N ALA A 45 0.48 -4.97 -34.33
CA ALA A 45 1.63 -5.81 -34.62
C ALA A 45 1.23 -7.16 -35.26
N SER A 46 0.13 -7.79 -34.80
CA SER A 46 -0.43 -8.98 -35.44
C SER A 46 -0.79 -8.71 -36.92
N ARG A 47 -1.46 -7.60 -37.23
CA ARG A 47 -1.76 -7.21 -38.63
C ARG A 47 -0.51 -7.07 -39.48
N CYS A 48 0.56 -6.48 -38.96
CA CYS A 48 1.83 -6.38 -39.69
C CYS A 48 2.45 -7.76 -39.98
N LEU A 49 2.35 -8.70 -39.05
CA LEU A 49 2.74 -10.09 -39.29
C LEU A 49 1.84 -10.76 -40.34
N SER A 50 0.52 -10.53 -40.30
CA SER A 50 -0.44 -11.03 -41.30
C SER A 50 -0.07 -10.60 -42.71
N LEU A 51 0.25 -9.31 -42.91
CA LEU A 51 0.64 -8.76 -44.21
C LEU A 51 1.93 -9.38 -44.80
N HIS A 52 2.76 -10.00 -43.96
CA HIS A 52 3.99 -10.68 -44.36
C HIS A 52 3.96 -12.20 -44.14
N ILE A 53 2.80 -12.79 -43.87
CA ILE A 53 2.63 -14.20 -43.48
C ILE A 53 3.24 -15.18 -44.49
N THR A 54 3.16 -14.89 -45.79
CA THR A 54 3.73 -15.75 -46.85
C THR A 54 5.25 -15.83 -46.78
N ARG A 55 5.93 -14.72 -46.42
CA ARG A 55 7.39 -14.69 -46.23
C ARG A 55 7.77 -15.37 -44.92
N ILE A 56 7.02 -15.14 -43.85
CA ILE A 56 7.22 -15.77 -42.54
C ILE A 56 7.11 -17.29 -42.68
N SER A 57 6.04 -17.81 -43.29
CA SER A 57 5.82 -19.25 -43.50
C SER A 57 6.88 -19.92 -44.38
N ALA A 58 7.51 -19.17 -45.31
CA ALA A 58 8.62 -19.70 -46.11
C ALA A 58 9.91 -19.91 -45.29
N PHE A 59 10.15 -19.08 -44.27
CA PHE A 59 11.28 -19.24 -43.34
C PHE A 59 11.00 -20.27 -42.24
N PHE A 60 9.77 -20.31 -41.70
CA PHE A 60 9.38 -21.21 -40.61
C PHE A 60 8.56 -22.40 -41.13
N LYS A 61 9.25 -23.37 -41.76
CA LYS A 61 8.62 -24.53 -42.45
C LYS A 61 7.79 -25.48 -41.57
N HIS A 62 7.88 -25.39 -40.24
CA HIS A 62 7.06 -26.17 -39.32
C HIS A 62 6.65 -25.36 -38.08
N SER A 63 5.33 -25.23 -37.88
CA SER A 63 4.62 -25.07 -36.60
C SER A 63 5.07 -24.01 -35.58
N GLN A 64 4.12 -23.11 -35.27
CA GLN A 64 4.11 -22.10 -34.19
C GLN A 64 5.03 -20.89 -34.38
N ASN A 65 4.59 -19.74 -33.85
CA ASN A 65 5.08 -18.39 -34.17
C ASN A 65 6.47 -18.03 -33.58
N ASN A 66 7.29 -19.02 -33.23
CA ASN A 66 8.56 -18.80 -32.53
C ASN A 66 9.51 -17.98 -33.42
N GLY A 67 9.74 -16.72 -33.02
CA GLY A 67 10.57 -15.77 -33.76
C GLY A 67 9.89 -14.99 -34.88
N SER A 68 8.58 -15.11 -35.13
CA SER A 68 7.92 -14.34 -36.23
C SER A 68 7.95 -12.82 -35.99
N LEU A 69 7.72 -12.39 -34.75
CA LEU A 69 7.84 -10.99 -34.32
C LEU A 69 9.29 -10.48 -34.45
N VAL A 70 10.27 -11.30 -34.03
CA VAL A 70 11.71 -10.98 -34.11
C VAL A 70 12.18 -10.90 -35.57
N TRP A 71 11.71 -11.79 -36.43
CA TRP A 71 11.96 -11.74 -37.87
C TRP A 71 11.41 -10.43 -38.47
N CYS A 72 10.18 -10.05 -38.10
CA CYS A 72 9.53 -8.84 -38.59
C CYS A 72 10.27 -7.57 -38.16
N GLN A 73 10.72 -7.50 -36.90
CA GLN A 73 11.56 -6.40 -36.38
C GLN A 73 12.85 -6.20 -37.18
N ASN A 74 13.44 -7.29 -37.70
CA ASN A 74 14.67 -7.27 -38.50
C ASN A 74 14.44 -7.13 -40.02
N HIS A 75 13.21 -7.31 -40.51
CA HIS A 75 12.88 -7.27 -41.94
C HIS A 75 12.49 -5.86 -42.40
N LYS A 76 13.29 -5.26 -43.31
CA LYS A 76 13.28 -3.86 -43.78
C LYS A 76 11.93 -3.17 -44.10
N GLN A 77 10.87 -3.93 -44.34
CA GLN A 77 9.51 -3.44 -44.62
C GLN A 77 8.57 -3.73 -43.44
N CYS A 78 8.66 -4.95 -42.87
CA CYS A 78 7.81 -5.39 -41.75
C CYS A 78 8.09 -4.54 -40.49
N SER A 79 9.36 -4.14 -40.29
CA SER A 79 9.77 -3.23 -39.22
C SER A 79 9.11 -1.85 -39.31
N LYS A 80 8.85 -1.33 -40.52
CA LYS A 80 8.17 -0.04 -40.73
C LYS A 80 6.70 -0.10 -40.32
N CYS A 81 6.03 -1.20 -40.66
CA CYS A 81 4.66 -1.47 -40.22
C CYS A 81 4.60 -1.61 -38.68
N LEU A 82 5.61 -2.22 -38.06
CA LEU A 82 5.65 -2.35 -36.60
C LEU A 82 5.93 -1.03 -35.85
N GLU A 83 6.46 0.00 -36.50
CA GLU A 83 6.94 1.21 -35.82
C GLU A 83 5.85 1.91 -34.97
N PRO A 84 4.63 2.17 -35.49
CA PRO A 84 3.56 2.78 -34.70
C PRO A 84 2.99 1.83 -33.64
N CYS A 85 3.17 0.51 -33.79
CA CYS A 85 2.67 -0.50 -32.85
C CYS A 85 3.50 -0.62 -31.56
N LYS A 86 4.58 0.16 -31.38
CA LYS A 86 5.46 0.09 -30.20
C LYS A 86 4.91 0.90 -29.02
N GLU A 87 5.37 0.58 -27.80
CA GLU A 87 4.93 1.28 -26.57
C GLU A 87 5.50 2.71 -26.43
N SER A 88 6.50 3.09 -27.23
CA SER A 88 7.18 4.39 -27.18
C SER A 88 6.41 5.55 -27.83
N TRP A 89 5.20 5.32 -28.34
CA TRP A 89 4.40 6.32 -29.06
C TRP A 89 3.01 6.45 -28.46
N ASP A 90 2.57 7.69 -28.21
CA ASP A 90 1.18 8.03 -27.85
C ASP A 90 0.49 8.71 -29.05
N LEU A 91 -0.68 8.18 -29.40
CA LEU A 91 -1.52 8.66 -30.50
C LEU A 91 -2.38 9.87 -30.14
N LYS A 92 -2.50 10.21 -28.84
CA LYS A 92 -3.34 11.33 -28.39
C LYS A 92 -2.75 12.71 -28.69
N GLU A 93 -1.44 12.81 -28.85
CA GLU A 93 -0.75 14.10 -29.02
C GLU A 93 -0.28 14.38 -30.45
N ASN A 94 -0.19 13.37 -31.32
CA ASN A 94 0.57 13.45 -32.58
C ASN A 94 -0.17 12.86 -33.79
N GLN A 95 0.12 13.35 -35.00
CA GLN A 95 -0.43 12.78 -36.24
C GLN A 95 0.44 11.63 -36.78
N CYS A 96 -0.14 10.78 -37.63
CA CYS A 96 0.59 9.63 -38.20
C CYS A 96 1.72 10.07 -39.15
N GLN A 97 1.54 11.21 -39.81
CA GLN A 97 2.53 11.86 -40.68
C GLN A 97 3.77 12.26 -39.87
N ASP A 98 3.57 12.93 -38.74
CA ASP A 98 4.63 13.41 -37.83
C ASP A 98 5.55 12.27 -37.34
N LEU A 99 4.99 11.06 -37.18
CA LEU A 99 5.75 9.85 -36.86
C LEU A 99 6.48 9.29 -38.09
N CYS A 100 5.73 9.06 -39.17
CA CYS A 100 6.17 8.19 -40.25
C CYS A 100 7.06 8.89 -41.28
N GLU A 101 6.92 10.20 -41.49
CA GLU A 101 7.74 10.93 -42.46
C GLU A 101 9.19 11.13 -42.00
N PRO A 102 9.49 11.56 -40.75
CA PRO A 102 10.86 11.72 -40.28
C PRO A 102 11.60 10.38 -40.15
N LEU A 103 10.90 9.32 -39.71
CA LEU A 103 11.50 7.99 -39.55
C LEU A 103 11.70 7.27 -40.88
N PHE A 104 10.82 7.48 -41.87
CA PHE A 104 10.89 6.82 -43.18
C PHE A 104 10.71 7.80 -44.35
N PRO A 105 11.70 8.67 -44.66
CA PRO A 105 11.60 9.69 -45.72
C PRO A 105 11.35 9.14 -47.13
N LYS A 106 11.46 7.83 -47.34
CA LYS A 106 11.15 7.13 -48.60
C LYS A 106 10.30 5.90 -48.33
N LYS A 107 9.10 5.85 -48.94
CA LYS A 107 8.11 4.76 -48.81
C LYS A 107 7.67 4.52 -47.36
N HIS A 108 7.02 5.53 -46.77
CA HIS A 108 6.40 5.49 -45.43
C HIS A 108 4.97 4.89 -45.40
N TYR A 109 4.38 4.51 -46.54
CA TYR A 109 2.97 4.07 -46.60
C TYR A 109 2.67 2.91 -45.63
N GLU A 110 3.59 1.95 -45.46
CA GLU A 110 3.42 0.83 -44.51
C GLU A 110 3.31 1.31 -43.05
N CYS A 111 4.02 2.39 -42.71
CA CYS A 111 3.94 3.03 -41.40
C CYS A 111 2.62 3.80 -41.27
N LEU A 112 2.24 4.65 -42.24
CA LEU A 112 0.99 5.41 -42.20
C LEU A 112 -0.23 4.49 -42.03
N THR A 113 -0.37 3.47 -42.89
CA THR A 113 -1.52 2.55 -42.84
C THR A 113 -1.52 1.66 -41.58
N SER A 114 -0.39 1.50 -40.89
CA SER A 114 -0.35 0.80 -39.59
C SER A 114 -0.71 1.73 -38.43
N CYS A 115 -0.30 3.00 -38.48
CA CYS A 115 -0.68 4.05 -37.53
C CYS A 115 -2.18 4.38 -37.60
N GLU A 116 -2.73 4.58 -38.81
CA GLU A 116 -4.17 4.77 -39.03
C GLU A 116 -4.99 3.59 -38.51
N PHE A 117 -4.50 2.36 -38.72
CA PHE A 117 -5.13 1.16 -38.17
C PHE A 117 -5.08 1.13 -36.64
N LEU A 118 -3.95 1.53 -36.02
CA LEU A 118 -3.85 1.61 -34.57
C LEU A 118 -4.83 2.63 -34.00
N LYS A 119 -4.89 3.84 -34.56
CA LYS A 119 -5.86 4.89 -34.21
C LYS A 119 -7.31 4.41 -34.38
N SER A 120 -7.59 3.67 -35.46
CA SER A 120 -8.90 3.05 -35.68
C SER A 120 -9.27 2.02 -34.61
N VAL A 121 -8.35 1.13 -34.18
CA VAL A 121 -8.68 0.13 -33.14
C VAL A 121 -8.76 0.71 -31.73
N GLU A 122 -8.22 1.90 -31.47
CA GLU A 122 -8.46 2.64 -30.21
C GLU A 122 -9.87 3.23 -30.14
N GLY A 123 -10.37 3.79 -31.25
CA GLY A 123 -11.73 4.34 -31.35
C GLY A 123 -12.83 3.30 -31.61
N VAL A 124 -12.50 2.14 -32.19
CA VAL A 124 -13.49 1.13 -32.62
C VAL A 124 -13.32 -0.19 -31.85
N LYS A 125 -14.31 -0.49 -31.00
CA LYS A 125 -14.42 -1.73 -30.24
C LYS A 125 -14.70 -2.94 -31.14
N GLN A 126 -14.30 -4.10 -30.63
CA GLN A 126 -14.34 -5.40 -31.29
C GLN A 126 -15.78 -5.87 -31.61
N GLY A 127 -15.95 -6.47 -32.79
CA GLY A 127 -17.23 -7.00 -33.28
C GLY A 127 -18.03 -5.99 -34.11
N ASP A 128 -19.11 -6.49 -34.71
CA ASP A 128 -19.92 -5.77 -35.69
C ASP A 128 -21.17 -5.15 -35.03
N CYS A 129 -21.62 -3.99 -35.49
CA CYS A 129 -22.91 -3.46 -35.06
C CYS A 129 -24.05 -4.39 -35.51
N PRO A 130 -25.06 -4.63 -34.67
CA PRO A 130 -26.27 -5.33 -35.09
C PRO A 130 -27.03 -4.51 -36.15
N ALA A 131 -27.54 -5.20 -37.17
CA ALA A 131 -28.46 -4.57 -38.14
C ALA A 131 -29.66 -3.90 -37.43
N PRO A 132 -30.08 -2.68 -37.85
CA PRO A 132 -31.10 -1.87 -37.17
C PRO A 132 -32.42 -2.58 -36.89
N GLU A 133 -32.88 -3.43 -37.81
CA GLU A 133 -34.17 -4.15 -37.72
C GLU A 133 -34.17 -5.21 -36.59
N LYS A 134 -33.00 -5.48 -36.01
CA LYS A 134 -32.80 -6.40 -34.87
C LYS A 134 -32.57 -5.66 -33.55
N ALA A 135 -32.63 -4.32 -33.54
CA ALA A 135 -32.65 -3.54 -32.32
C ALA A 135 -34.02 -3.70 -31.63
N SER A 136 -34.04 -3.71 -30.30
CA SER A 136 -35.28 -3.83 -29.50
C SER A 136 -35.15 -3.17 -28.14
N GLY A 137 -36.27 -2.79 -27.53
CA GLY A 137 -36.29 -2.01 -26.30
C GLY A 137 -35.49 -0.71 -26.46
N PHE A 138 -34.66 -0.38 -25.47
CA PHE A 138 -33.82 0.83 -25.52
C PHE A 138 -32.87 0.88 -26.73
N ALA A 139 -32.44 -0.27 -27.28
CA ALA A 139 -31.57 -0.28 -28.45
C ALA A 139 -32.27 0.30 -29.70
N ALA A 140 -33.60 0.22 -29.79
CA ALA A 140 -34.41 0.76 -30.87
C ALA A 140 -34.98 2.17 -30.56
N ALA A 141 -34.60 2.79 -29.43
CA ALA A 141 -35.08 4.12 -29.08
C ALA A 141 -34.49 5.19 -30.01
N CYS A 142 -35.32 6.08 -30.53
CA CYS A 142 -34.91 7.15 -31.44
C CYS A 142 -34.22 8.29 -30.68
N VAL A 143 -33.00 8.04 -30.22
CA VAL A 143 -32.20 8.96 -29.39
C VAL A 143 -30.74 8.90 -29.84
N GLU A 144 -30.05 10.05 -29.78
CA GLU A 144 -28.59 10.09 -29.84
C GLU A 144 -28.06 9.95 -28.42
N SER A 145 -27.61 8.74 -28.07
CA SER A 145 -27.11 8.39 -26.73
C SER A 145 -25.61 8.09 -26.68
N CYS A 146 -24.96 8.11 -27.84
CA CYS A 146 -23.52 8.04 -28.02
C CYS A 146 -23.15 8.54 -29.42
N GLU A 147 -21.93 9.02 -29.61
CA GLU A 147 -21.31 9.31 -30.91
C GLU A 147 -20.21 8.28 -31.22
N GLU A 148 -19.48 7.82 -30.20
CA GLU A 148 -18.35 6.88 -30.34
C GLU A 148 -18.48 5.64 -29.46
N ASP A 149 -17.85 4.53 -29.87
CA ASP A 149 -17.77 3.31 -29.07
C ASP A 149 -17.19 3.55 -27.67
N GLY A 150 -16.28 4.53 -27.52
CA GLY A 150 -15.62 4.91 -26.26
C GLY A 150 -16.52 5.57 -25.21
N GLU A 151 -17.75 5.93 -25.58
CA GLU A 151 -18.77 6.43 -24.66
C GLU A 151 -19.61 5.30 -24.05
N CYS A 152 -19.76 4.21 -24.79
CA CYS A 152 -20.47 3.04 -24.34
C CYS A 152 -19.69 2.25 -23.27
N SER A 153 -20.39 1.70 -22.29
CA SER A 153 -19.77 0.90 -21.23
C SER A 153 -19.39 -0.52 -21.67
N ALA A 154 -18.28 -1.03 -21.13
CA ALA A 154 -17.74 -2.36 -21.41
C ALA A 154 -17.62 -2.63 -22.94
N VAL A 155 -17.99 -3.84 -23.38
CA VAL A 155 -17.89 -4.28 -24.79
C VAL A 155 -18.98 -3.72 -25.73
N LYS A 156 -19.88 -2.86 -25.25
CA LYS A 156 -20.93 -2.28 -26.10
C LYS A 156 -20.33 -1.31 -27.11
N LYS A 157 -20.87 -1.34 -28.32
CA LYS A 157 -20.55 -0.43 -29.43
C LYS A 157 -21.63 0.65 -29.56
N CYS A 158 -21.25 1.83 -30.04
CA CYS A 158 -22.20 2.83 -30.48
C CYS A 158 -22.68 2.45 -31.88
N CYS A 159 -23.98 2.18 -32.02
CA CYS A 159 -24.55 1.62 -33.24
C CYS A 159 -25.83 2.36 -33.61
N SER A 160 -25.92 2.76 -34.89
CA SER A 160 -27.16 3.30 -35.44
C SER A 160 -28.28 2.26 -35.37
N ASN A 161 -29.48 2.71 -35.02
CA ASN A 161 -30.71 1.92 -35.02
C ASN A 161 -31.71 2.37 -36.11
N GLY A 162 -31.24 3.16 -37.08
CA GLY A 162 -32.05 3.66 -38.20
C GLY A 162 -32.60 5.08 -38.01
N CYS A 163 -32.62 5.62 -36.79
CA CYS A 163 -32.98 7.03 -36.56
C CYS A 163 -32.22 7.73 -35.43
N GLY A 164 -31.36 7.02 -34.69
CA GLY A 164 -30.33 7.57 -33.80
C GLY A 164 -29.27 6.53 -33.45
N HIS A 165 -28.37 6.83 -32.53
CA HIS A 165 -27.31 5.93 -32.08
C HIS A 165 -27.46 5.48 -30.62
N THR A 166 -27.35 4.17 -30.41
CA THR A 166 -27.46 3.55 -29.08
C THR A 166 -26.32 2.58 -28.79
N CYS A 167 -26.01 2.43 -27.49
CA CYS A 167 -24.99 1.51 -27.00
C CYS A 167 -25.48 0.05 -27.02
N GLN A 168 -25.16 -0.67 -28.09
CA GLN A 168 -25.64 -2.02 -28.37
C GLN A 168 -24.55 -3.09 -28.16
N LEU A 169 -24.97 -4.35 -27.94
CA LEU A 169 -24.04 -5.47 -27.86
C LEU A 169 -23.59 -5.88 -29.28
N PRO A 170 -22.27 -6.01 -29.54
CA PRO A 170 -21.76 -6.36 -30.86
C PRO A 170 -22.09 -7.80 -31.25
N LYS A 171 -22.39 -8.00 -32.54
CA LYS A 171 -22.41 -9.33 -33.18
C LYS A 171 -20.98 -9.76 -33.55
N ASN A 172 -20.80 -11.06 -33.81
CA ASN A 172 -19.53 -11.64 -34.26
C ASN A 172 -18.30 -11.34 -33.38
N LEU A 173 -18.48 -10.97 -32.11
CA LEU A 173 -17.43 -10.52 -31.18
C LEU A 173 -16.19 -11.43 -31.13
N TYR A 174 -16.33 -12.73 -31.40
CA TYR A 174 -15.24 -13.70 -31.37
C TYR A 174 -14.92 -14.36 -32.72
N LYS A 175 -15.44 -13.84 -33.84
CA LYS A 175 -15.16 -14.34 -35.19
C LYS A 175 -13.69 -14.09 -35.53
N GLY A 176 -12.94 -15.15 -35.86
CA GLY A 176 -11.51 -15.08 -36.15
C GLY A 176 -10.59 -14.78 -34.96
N VAL A 177 -11.13 -14.51 -33.76
CA VAL A 177 -10.35 -14.16 -32.55
C VAL A 177 -9.69 -15.42 -31.95
N PRO A 178 -8.45 -15.36 -31.42
CA PRO A 178 -7.77 -16.52 -30.82
C PRO A 178 -8.41 -16.96 -29.51
N LEU A 179 -8.25 -18.24 -29.16
CA LEU A 179 -8.67 -18.75 -27.86
C LEU A 179 -7.80 -18.16 -26.75
N LYS A 180 -8.42 -18.02 -25.59
CA LYS A 180 -7.76 -17.63 -24.34
C LYS A 180 -6.80 -18.74 -23.91
N PRO A 181 -5.53 -18.44 -23.53
CA PRO A 181 -4.61 -19.45 -23.03
C PRO A 181 -5.16 -20.22 -21.84
N ARG A 182 -4.61 -21.40 -21.55
CA ARG A 182 -4.96 -22.12 -20.31
C ARG A 182 -4.66 -21.23 -19.08
N LYS A 183 -5.51 -21.33 -18.06
CA LYS A 183 -5.36 -20.56 -16.80
C LYS A 183 -4.11 -20.95 -16.01
N GLU A 184 -3.57 -22.14 -16.24
CA GLU A 184 -2.39 -22.66 -15.56
C GLU A 184 -1.12 -22.17 -16.26
N LEU A 185 -0.46 -21.19 -15.65
CA LEU A 185 0.87 -20.73 -16.02
C LEU A 185 1.91 -21.56 -15.26
N VAL A 186 2.98 -21.94 -15.94
CA VAL A 186 4.13 -22.65 -15.36
C VAL A 186 5.25 -21.63 -15.12
N PHE A 187 5.87 -21.70 -13.95
CA PHE A 187 6.94 -20.81 -13.51
C PHE A 187 8.23 -21.61 -13.31
N LEU A 188 9.33 -21.18 -13.95
CA LEU A 188 10.65 -21.77 -13.84
C LEU A 188 11.65 -20.67 -13.46
N GLU A 189 12.14 -20.69 -12.22
CA GLU A 189 13.18 -19.75 -11.77
C GLU A 189 14.56 -20.36 -12.03
N HIS A 190 15.34 -19.72 -12.90
CA HIS A 190 16.72 -20.11 -13.19
C HIS A 190 17.66 -19.71 -12.04
N PRO A 191 18.80 -20.41 -11.82
CA PRO A 191 19.78 -20.05 -10.78
C PRO A 191 20.37 -18.63 -10.94
N SER A 192 20.34 -18.07 -12.14
CA SER A 192 20.68 -16.67 -12.44
C SER A 192 19.70 -15.65 -11.82
N GLY A 193 18.52 -16.12 -11.39
CA GLY A 193 17.41 -15.30 -10.91
C GLY A 193 16.47 -14.77 -12.00
N GLN A 194 16.61 -15.26 -13.23
CA GLN A 194 15.64 -15.02 -14.29
C GLN A 194 14.42 -15.93 -14.11
N LEU A 195 13.22 -15.36 -14.23
CA LEU A 195 11.96 -16.10 -14.18
C LEU A 195 11.47 -16.38 -15.59
N GLU A 196 11.42 -17.64 -16.00
CA GLU A 196 10.74 -18.08 -17.21
C GLU A 196 9.29 -18.43 -16.89
N ILE A 197 8.36 -17.89 -17.70
CA ILE A 197 6.91 -18.09 -17.56
C ILE A 197 6.41 -18.72 -18.85
N HIS A 198 5.74 -19.86 -18.75
CA HIS A 198 5.21 -20.61 -19.89
C HIS A 198 3.70 -20.83 -19.74
N TRP A 199 2.98 -20.85 -20.86
CA TRP A 199 1.56 -21.20 -20.95
C TRP A 199 1.31 -22.08 -22.17
N SER A 200 0.13 -22.71 -22.22
CA SER A 200 -0.29 -23.48 -23.39
C SER A 200 -1.58 -22.91 -23.99
N SER A 201 -1.62 -22.86 -25.32
CA SER A 201 -2.85 -22.60 -26.07
C SER A 201 -3.50 -23.90 -26.57
N LYS A 202 -4.83 -23.97 -26.63
CA LYS A 202 -5.54 -25.10 -27.24
C LYS A 202 -6.00 -24.70 -28.64
N PHE A 203 -5.59 -25.46 -29.66
CA PHE A 203 -5.98 -25.35 -31.08
C PHE A 203 -5.68 -23.98 -31.74
N ASN A 204 -4.95 -24.01 -32.86
CA ASN A 204 -4.79 -22.85 -33.76
C ASN A 204 -6.09 -22.59 -34.53
N ILE A 205 -7.10 -22.02 -33.87
CA ILE A 205 -8.38 -21.60 -34.48
C ILE A 205 -8.21 -20.30 -35.31
N SER A 206 -7.10 -19.58 -35.11
CA SER A 206 -6.73 -18.41 -35.89
C SER A 206 -5.75 -18.82 -37.00
N VAL A 207 -6.08 -18.49 -38.25
CA VAL A 207 -5.12 -18.49 -39.38
C VAL A 207 -4.15 -17.30 -39.25
N GLU A 208 -4.60 -16.22 -38.62
CA GLU A 208 -3.82 -15.01 -38.37
C GLU A 208 -2.78 -15.20 -37.25
N PRO A 209 -1.59 -14.57 -37.36
CA PRO A 209 -0.58 -14.52 -36.31
C PRO A 209 -1.14 -14.06 -34.96
N VAL A 210 -0.91 -14.87 -33.93
CA VAL A 210 -1.31 -14.59 -32.55
C VAL A 210 -0.11 -14.06 -31.78
N LEU A 211 -0.31 -12.93 -31.10
CA LEU A 211 0.60 -12.37 -30.11
C LEU A 211 0.01 -12.53 -28.70
N TYR A 212 0.87 -12.72 -27.74
CA TYR A 212 0.54 -12.84 -26.33
C TYR A 212 0.98 -11.57 -25.59
N VAL A 213 0.03 -10.93 -24.92
CA VAL A 213 0.29 -9.79 -24.02
C VAL A 213 0.29 -10.32 -22.60
N VAL A 214 1.43 -10.19 -21.92
CA VAL A 214 1.62 -10.62 -20.53
C VAL A 214 1.58 -9.41 -19.62
N GLN A 215 0.71 -9.46 -18.61
CA GLN A 215 0.62 -8.46 -17.56
C GLN A 215 1.02 -9.05 -16.21
N ARG A 216 1.63 -8.21 -15.37
CA ARG A 216 2.14 -8.48 -14.03
C ARG A 216 1.55 -7.46 -13.06
N ARG A 217 1.09 -7.92 -11.90
CA ARG A 217 0.95 -7.08 -10.70
C ARG A 217 1.71 -7.70 -9.54
N TRP A 218 1.99 -6.90 -8.51
CA TRP A 218 2.72 -7.40 -7.35
C TRP A 218 2.34 -6.66 -6.06
N ASN A 219 2.53 -7.31 -4.91
CA ASN A 219 2.38 -6.69 -3.60
C ASN A 219 3.65 -6.91 -2.75
N TYR A 220 3.92 -5.96 -1.85
CA TYR A 220 4.93 -6.14 -0.79
C TYR A 220 4.34 -6.98 0.36
N GLY A 221 5.15 -7.85 0.95
CA GLY A 221 4.81 -8.52 2.21
C GLY A 221 5.30 -9.96 2.31
N ILE A 222 5.07 -10.57 3.47
CA ILE A 222 5.28 -12.02 3.69
C ILE A 222 4.13 -12.88 3.17
N HIS A 223 3.00 -12.27 2.77
CA HIS A 223 1.85 -12.95 2.20
C HIS A 223 1.40 -12.29 0.88
N PRO A 224 0.77 -13.05 -0.01
CA PRO A 224 0.02 -12.50 -1.12
C PRO A 224 -1.18 -11.67 -0.63
N SER A 225 -1.43 -10.54 -1.29
CA SER A 225 -2.58 -9.67 -1.04
C SER A 225 -3.01 -9.03 -2.37
N GLU A 226 -4.26 -9.25 -2.79
CA GLU A 226 -4.77 -8.65 -4.02
C GLU A 226 -5.21 -7.20 -3.83
N ASP A 227 -5.60 -6.82 -2.60
CA ASP A 227 -6.02 -5.46 -2.23
C ASP A 227 -4.82 -4.51 -2.10
N ASP A 228 -3.65 -5.01 -1.67
CA ASP A 228 -2.39 -4.27 -1.59
C ASP A 228 -1.54 -4.39 -2.87
N ALA A 229 -2.06 -5.03 -3.93
CA ALA A 229 -1.33 -5.22 -5.18
C ALA A 229 -1.30 -3.94 -6.01
N THR A 230 -0.22 -3.74 -6.76
CA THR A 230 -0.16 -2.71 -7.80
C THR A 230 -1.25 -2.92 -8.85
N GLU A 231 -1.51 -1.87 -9.63
CA GLU A 231 -2.20 -2.02 -10.91
C GLU A 231 -1.46 -2.98 -11.85
N TRP A 232 -2.20 -3.51 -12.82
CA TRP A 232 -1.67 -4.45 -13.81
C TRP A 232 -0.76 -3.75 -14.83
N GLN A 233 0.53 -4.04 -14.79
CA GLN A 233 1.52 -3.53 -15.73
C GLN A 233 1.76 -4.53 -16.87
N THR A 234 1.77 -4.08 -18.13
CA THR A 234 2.26 -4.90 -19.25
C THR A 234 3.77 -5.07 -19.12
N VAL A 235 4.25 -6.32 -19.21
CA VAL A 235 5.68 -6.67 -19.07
C VAL A 235 6.27 -7.30 -20.33
N ALA A 236 5.43 -7.79 -21.24
CA ALA A 236 5.88 -8.33 -22.51
C ALA A 236 4.75 -8.41 -23.54
N GLN A 237 5.12 -8.24 -24.81
CA GLN A 237 4.35 -8.64 -25.98
C GLN A 237 5.21 -9.59 -26.80
N THR A 238 4.79 -10.85 -26.95
CA THR A 238 5.58 -11.92 -27.59
C THR A 238 4.76 -12.73 -28.58
N ALA A 239 5.43 -13.41 -29.51
CA ALA A 239 4.80 -14.42 -30.38
C ALA A 239 4.98 -15.85 -29.86
N GLU A 240 5.88 -16.06 -28.88
CA GLU A 240 6.15 -17.36 -28.24
C GLU A 240 5.14 -17.64 -27.12
N GLU A 241 4.90 -18.91 -26.78
CA GLU A 241 4.07 -19.30 -25.63
C GLU A 241 4.82 -19.19 -24.27
N ARG A 242 5.82 -18.32 -24.20
CA ARG A 242 6.69 -18.09 -23.03
C ARG A 242 7.33 -16.70 -23.04
N ILE A 243 7.79 -16.27 -21.86
CA ILE A 243 8.69 -15.11 -21.67
C ILE A 243 9.74 -15.40 -20.61
N GLN A 244 10.83 -14.63 -20.62
CA GLN A 244 11.84 -14.60 -19.56
C GLN A 244 11.91 -13.20 -18.96
N LEU A 245 11.85 -13.10 -17.62
CA LEU A 245 11.86 -11.84 -16.85
C LEU A 245 13.09 -11.79 -15.93
N ALA A 246 13.98 -10.84 -16.20
CA ALA A 246 15.22 -10.64 -15.44
C ALA A 246 15.07 -9.71 -14.22
N ASP A 247 13.95 -8.98 -14.10
CA ASP A 247 13.72 -7.95 -13.08
C ASP A 247 12.93 -8.46 -11.84
N THR A 248 12.79 -9.77 -11.70
CA THR A 248 12.02 -10.42 -10.63
C THR A 248 12.72 -10.28 -9.28
N ARG A 249 12.03 -9.68 -8.29
CA ARG A 249 12.57 -9.37 -6.95
C ARG A 249 12.13 -10.41 -5.91
N ALA A 250 13.08 -10.85 -5.08
CA ALA A 250 12.90 -11.86 -4.03
C ALA A 250 11.81 -11.55 -2.96
N SER A 251 11.53 -10.27 -2.74
CA SER A 251 10.70 -9.73 -1.65
C SER A 251 9.23 -9.50 -2.01
N ARG A 252 8.86 -9.69 -3.28
CA ARG A 252 7.53 -9.38 -3.82
C ARG A 252 6.75 -10.65 -4.11
N TRP A 253 5.45 -10.58 -3.88
CA TRP A 253 4.50 -11.56 -4.41
C TRP A 253 4.00 -11.06 -5.74
N TYR A 254 4.02 -11.92 -6.76
CA TYR A 254 3.65 -11.59 -8.13
C TYR A 254 2.41 -12.37 -8.56
N GLN A 255 1.56 -11.74 -9.36
CA GLN A 255 0.55 -12.43 -10.16
C GLN A 255 0.69 -12.03 -11.62
N PHE A 256 0.40 -12.98 -12.50
CA PHE A 256 0.50 -12.81 -13.95
C PHE A 256 -0.84 -13.12 -14.61
N ARG A 257 -1.12 -12.47 -15.73
CA ARG A 257 -2.23 -12.81 -16.63
C ARG A 257 -1.83 -12.62 -18.08
N VAL A 258 -2.34 -13.47 -18.96
CA VAL A 258 -1.96 -13.50 -20.39
C VAL A 258 -3.20 -13.34 -21.26
N ALA A 259 -3.16 -12.46 -22.26
CA ALA A 259 -4.15 -12.37 -23.31
C ALA A 259 -3.56 -12.86 -24.64
N ALA A 260 -4.30 -13.68 -25.38
CA ALA A 260 -4.02 -13.95 -26.79
C ALA A 260 -4.71 -12.90 -27.66
N VAL A 261 -4.00 -12.32 -28.62
CA VAL A 261 -4.45 -11.20 -29.45
C VAL A 261 -4.07 -11.46 -30.91
N ASN A 262 -4.98 -11.20 -31.84
CA ASN A 262 -4.65 -11.07 -33.27
C ASN A 262 -5.30 -9.81 -33.87
N VAL A 263 -5.17 -9.58 -35.17
CA VAL A 263 -5.80 -8.45 -35.89
C VAL A 263 -7.30 -8.30 -35.59
N HIS A 264 -8.05 -9.40 -35.50
CA HIS A 264 -9.48 -9.40 -35.17
C HIS A 264 -9.77 -9.03 -33.71
N GLY A 265 -8.84 -9.30 -32.77
CA GLY A 265 -8.92 -8.84 -31.39
C GLY A 265 -8.55 -9.90 -30.36
N THR A 266 -9.25 -9.94 -29.23
CA THR A 266 -8.95 -10.82 -28.09
C THR A 266 -10.20 -11.36 -27.38
N ARG A 267 -10.05 -12.49 -26.67
CA ARG A 267 -11.02 -12.98 -25.65
C ARG A 267 -10.67 -12.52 -24.22
N GLY A 268 -9.74 -11.57 -24.08
CA GLY A 268 -9.30 -10.97 -22.82
C GLY A 268 -8.34 -11.85 -22.00
N PHE A 269 -7.66 -11.22 -21.04
CA PHE A 269 -6.65 -11.84 -20.17
C PHE A 269 -7.16 -13.05 -19.39
N THR A 270 -6.31 -14.06 -19.17
CA THR A 270 -6.55 -15.18 -18.24
C THR A 270 -7.04 -14.69 -16.88
N ALA A 271 -7.65 -15.59 -16.10
CA ALA A 271 -7.75 -15.34 -14.67
C ALA A 271 -6.33 -15.10 -14.09
N PRO A 272 -6.18 -14.28 -13.04
CA PRO A 272 -4.90 -14.09 -12.37
C PRO A 272 -4.29 -15.44 -11.99
N SER A 273 -2.98 -15.57 -12.16
CA SER A 273 -2.25 -16.77 -11.78
C SER A 273 -2.30 -17.02 -10.27
N LYS A 274 -1.93 -18.24 -9.87
CA LYS A 274 -1.43 -18.47 -8.50
C LYS A 274 -0.30 -17.47 -8.22
N HIS A 275 -0.20 -17.04 -6.96
CA HIS A 275 0.84 -16.10 -6.55
C HIS A 275 2.22 -16.76 -6.66
N PHE A 276 3.11 -16.12 -7.42
CA PHE A 276 4.52 -16.51 -7.52
C PHE A 276 5.34 -15.68 -6.54
N ARG A 277 6.31 -16.31 -5.88
CA ARG A 277 7.37 -15.65 -5.13
C ARG A 277 8.69 -16.33 -5.45
N SER A 278 9.72 -15.53 -5.72
CA SER A 278 11.08 -16.02 -5.96
C SER A 278 11.63 -16.75 -4.73
N SER A 279 12.34 -17.84 -4.99
CA SER A 279 13.02 -18.68 -4.01
C SER A 279 14.32 -18.06 -3.47
N ARG A 280 14.82 -17.00 -4.12
CA ARG A 280 16.05 -16.29 -3.73
C ARG A 280 15.84 -15.49 -2.46
N ASP A 281 16.93 -15.33 -1.70
CA ASP A 281 16.97 -14.35 -0.63
C ASP A 281 17.14 -12.92 -1.18
N PRO A 282 16.51 -11.91 -0.54
CA PRO A 282 16.62 -10.52 -0.96
C PRO A 282 17.99 -9.93 -0.70
N ALA A 283 18.47 -9.13 -1.65
CA ALA A 283 19.76 -8.48 -1.57
C ALA A 283 19.81 -7.42 -0.45
N ALA A 284 21.03 -7.18 0.07
CA ALA A 284 21.27 -6.06 0.96
C ALA A 284 21.00 -4.71 0.25
N PRO A 285 20.50 -3.69 0.96
CA PRO A 285 20.15 -2.41 0.33
C PRO A 285 21.40 -1.73 -0.24
N PRO A 286 21.29 -1.01 -1.36
CA PRO A 286 22.43 -0.36 -2.00
C PRO A 286 23.11 0.67 -1.11
N SER A 287 24.39 0.92 -1.37
CA SER A 287 25.09 2.07 -0.84
C SER A 287 24.39 3.36 -1.27
N VAL A 288 24.25 4.29 -0.34
CA VAL A 288 23.56 5.56 -0.60
C VAL A 288 24.43 6.45 -1.50
N ALA A 289 23.83 7.00 -2.56
CA ALA A 289 24.48 7.88 -3.53
C ALA A 289 24.22 9.36 -3.22
N ASN A 290 25.07 10.24 -3.75
CA ASN A 290 24.93 11.70 -3.67
C ASN A 290 24.75 12.24 -2.24
N LEU A 291 25.50 11.73 -1.26
CA LEU A 291 25.50 12.25 0.10
C LEU A 291 26.25 13.59 0.16
N HIS A 292 25.55 14.68 0.44
CA HIS A 292 26.10 16.05 0.47
C HIS A 292 25.44 16.93 1.54
N VAL A 293 26.10 18.03 1.92
CA VAL A 293 25.47 19.13 2.67
C VAL A 293 24.79 20.06 1.65
N THR A 294 23.54 20.46 1.87
CA THR A 294 22.89 21.49 1.03
C THR A 294 22.96 22.88 1.66
N ASN A 295 22.64 22.97 2.94
CA ASN A 295 22.51 24.24 3.66
C ASN A 295 23.25 24.14 4.99
N MET A 296 23.89 25.22 5.39
CA MET A 296 24.36 25.43 6.76
C MET A 296 23.72 26.72 7.28
N SER A 297 23.08 26.64 8.45
CA SER A 297 22.52 27.80 9.16
C SER A 297 23.21 27.95 10.50
N LEU A 298 23.49 29.19 10.89
CA LEU A 298 23.93 29.54 12.23
C LEU A 298 22.67 29.73 13.11
N ALA A 299 22.63 29.09 14.27
CA ALA A 299 21.61 29.34 15.29
C ALA A 299 22.07 30.45 16.25
N ASP A 300 21.12 31.06 16.95
CA ASP A 300 21.35 32.23 17.83
C ASP A 300 22.30 31.95 19.01
N ASP A 301 22.51 30.66 19.33
CA ASP A 301 23.46 30.17 20.34
C ASP A 301 24.91 30.04 19.82
N GLY A 302 25.16 30.41 18.56
CA GLY A 302 26.45 30.29 17.89
C GLY A 302 26.77 28.89 17.37
N LEU A 303 25.85 27.92 17.45
CA LEU A 303 26.02 26.58 16.89
C LEU A 303 25.54 26.52 15.44
N VAL A 304 26.24 25.73 14.63
CA VAL A 304 25.89 25.49 13.22
C VAL A 304 24.96 24.28 13.12
N THR A 305 23.94 24.41 12.28
CA THR A 305 23.10 23.31 11.82
C THR A 305 23.39 23.04 10.35
N ALA A 306 23.75 21.80 10.00
CA ALA A 306 24.03 21.40 8.62
C ALA A 306 22.97 20.41 8.11
N ARG A 307 22.30 20.74 7.01
CA ARG A 307 21.35 19.84 6.32
C ARG A 307 22.08 18.90 5.38
N LEU A 308 21.99 17.61 5.65
CA LEU A 308 22.44 16.54 4.78
C LEU A 308 21.31 16.05 3.87
N ASN A 309 21.58 15.86 2.58
CA ASN A 309 20.70 15.20 1.62
C ASN A 309 21.41 14.00 0.95
N TRP A 310 20.62 13.02 0.49
CA TRP A 310 21.12 11.86 -0.26
C TRP A 310 20.04 11.19 -1.13
N THR A 311 20.46 10.23 -1.95
CA THR A 311 19.61 9.46 -2.88
C THR A 311 19.93 7.97 -2.87
N LEU A 312 18.98 7.10 -3.20
CA LEU A 312 19.26 5.68 -3.47
C LEU A 312 19.48 5.49 -4.99
N PRO A 313 20.54 4.79 -5.44
CA PRO A 313 20.87 4.66 -6.86
C PRO A 313 19.94 3.71 -7.63
N HIS A 314 19.27 2.79 -6.93
CA HIS A 314 18.25 1.91 -7.48
C HIS A 314 17.29 1.46 -6.37
N GLU A 315 16.08 1.02 -6.75
CA GLU A 315 15.10 0.53 -5.79
C GLU A 315 15.63 -0.74 -5.08
N PRO A 316 15.65 -0.77 -3.73
CA PRO A 316 16.06 -1.95 -2.98
C PRO A 316 14.99 -3.04 -3.04
N ASP A 317 15.39 -4.31 -2.88
CA ASP A 317 14.43 -5.42 -2.79
C ASP A 317 13.44 -5.20 -1.64
N ILE A 318 13.94 -4.77 -0.47
CA ILE A 318 13.11 -4.47 0.70
C ILE A 318 13.16 -2.96 0.95
N PRO A 319 12.01 -2.28 1.17
CA PRO A 319 11.98 -0.88 1.57
C PRO A 319 12.88 -0.59 2.79
N ILE A 320 13.64 0.52 2.73
CA ILE A 320 14.53 0.92 3.84
C ILE A 320 13.69 1.12 5.10
N HIS A 321 14.06 0.47 6.20
CA HIS A 321 13.40 0.68 7.49
C HIS A 321 13.96 1.92 8.19
N HIS A 322 15.29 2.07 8.19
CA HIS A 322 15.95 3.23 8.78
C HIS A 322 17.36 3.41 8.21
N TYR A 323 17.85 4.65 8.22
CA TYR A 323 19.28 4.91 8.07
C TYR A 323 19.90 5.16 9.45
N LYS A 324 21.17 4.79 9.58
CA LYS A 324 22.04 5.19 10.69
C LYS A 324 23.03 6.22 10.18
N VAL A 325 22.98 7.40 10.78
CA VAL A 325 23.93 8.48 10.54
C VAL A 325 24.86 8.56 11.73
N PHE A 326 26.16 8.53 11.48
CA PHE A 326 27.19 8.78 12.46
C PHE A 326 27.98 10.00 12.03
N TRP A 327 28.32 10.91 12.93
CA TRP A 327 29.26 12.00 12.62
C TRP A 327 30.30 12.12 13.72
N SER A 328 31.51 12.48 13.35
CA SER A 328 32.63 12.66 14.28
C SER A 328 33.49 13.85 13.90
N TRP A 329 34.00 14.54 14.91
CA TRP A 329 34.88 15.70 14.79
C TRP A 329 36.04 15.60 15.79
N THR A 330 37.14 16.27 15.48
CA THR A 330 38.30 16.40 16.35
C THR A 330 38.14 17.63 17.26
N VAL A 331 38.34 17.45 18.56
CA VAL A 331 38.38 18.56 19.52
C VAL A 331 39.84 18.97 19.76
N PRO A 332 40.20 20.27 19.62
CA PRO A 332 41.51 20.75 20.02
C PRO A 332 41.71 20.60 21.53
N THR A 333 42.73 19.86 21.93
CA THR A 333 43.10 19.63 23.34
C THR A 333 44.59 19.86 23.53
N LYS A 334 45.02 20.39 24.68
CA LYS A 334 46.45 20.62 25.04
C LYS A 334 47.27 19.31 25.26
N SER A 335 46.81 18.19 24.72
CA SER A 335 47.41 16.85 24.83
C SER A 335 47.87 16.38 23.45
N MET A 336 48.97 15.62 23.39
CA MET A 336 49.55 15.11 22.13
C MET A 336 48.65 14.16 21.33
N VAL A 337 47.49 13.73 21.86
CA VAL A 337 46.52 12.88 21.17
C VAL A 337 45.19 13.63 20.96
N PRO A 338 44.78 13.92 19.70
CA PRO A 338 43.51 14.56 19.42
C PRO A 338 42.31 13.69 19.80
N SER A 339 41.44 14.20 20.68
CA SER A 339 40.22 13.49 21.07
C SER A 339 39.15 13.60 19.97
N LYS A 340 38.66 12.46 19.46
CA LYS A 340 37.57 12.38 18.48
C LYS A 340 36.24 12.22 19.20
N LYS A 341 35.38 13.23 19.17
CA LYS A 341 33.97 13.10 19.58
C LYS A 341 33.18 12.43 18.45
N LYS A 342 32.25 11.54 18.79
CA LYS A 342 31.36 10.87 17.83
C LYS A 342 29.92 10.89 18.33
N GLN A 343 28.99 11.19 17.43
CA GLN A 343 27.56 11.20 17.63
C GLN A 343 26.86 10.26 16.65
N ARG A 344 25.58 9.94 16.93
CA ARG A 344 24.75 9.10 16.07
C ARG A 344 23.28 9.53 16.12
N LYS A 345 22.59 9.51 14.98
CA LYS A 345 21.14 9.73 14.82
C LYS A 345 20.60 8.58 13.96
N THR A 346 19.42 8.09 14.29
CA THR A 346 18.70 7.10 13.48
C THR A 346 17.47 7.78 12.92
N ILE A 347 17.23 7.62 11.63
CA ILE A 347 16.19 8.32 10.89
C ILE A 347 15.32 7.32 10.14
N ASN A 348 14.07 7.68 9.87
CA ASN A 348 13.12 6.80 9.18
C ASN A 348 13.62 6.55 7.74
N GLY A 349 13.44 5.34 7.20
CA GLY A 349 13.83 5.01 5.83
C GLY A 349 13.05 5.78 4.76
N ALA A 350 11.92 6.38 5.10
CA ALA A 350 11.17 7.31 4.25
C ALA A 350 11.83 8.71 4.13
N GLN A 351 12.81 9.04 4.97
CA GLN A 351 13.53 10.32 4.93
C GLN A 351 14.81 10.20 4.10
N ASN A 352 15.02 11.16 3.19
CA ASN A 352 16.22 11.30 2.37
C ASN A 352 17.09 12.51 2.76
N TRP A 353 16.78 13.13 3.90
CA TRP A 353 17.47 14.30 4.46
C TRP A 353 17.59 14.21 5.98
N LEU A 354 18.56 14.90 6.56
CA LEU A 354 18.75 15.04 8.01
C LEU A 354 19.45 16.34 8.37
N ASP A 355 18.91 17.05 9.37
CA ASP A 355 19.59 18.16 10.00
C ASP A 355 20.50 17.68 11.16
N LEU A 356 21.78 18.04 11.06
CA LEU A 356 22.79 17.89 12.10
C LEU A 356 22.90 19.21 12.86
N GLU A 357 22.19 19.31 13.98
CA GLU A 357 22.20 20.45 14.89
C GLU A 357 23.41 20.41 15.86
N GLY A 358 23.75 21.55 16.45
CA GLY A 358 24.73 21.64 17.54
C GLY A 358 26.20 21.49 17.12
N LEU A 359 26.51 21.76 15.85
CA LEU A 359 27.89 21.67 15.33
C LEU A 359 28.69 22.91 15.75
N GLN A 360 29.89 22.69 16.27
CA GLN A 360 30.88 23.75 16.50
C GLN A 360 31.30 24.38 15.16
N GLN A 361 31.51 25.70 15.14
CA GLN A 361 32.06 26.45 14.00
C GLN A 361 33.52 26.04 13.70
N ASN A 362 33.97 26.30 12.47
CA ASN A 362 35.32 26.07 11.95
C ASN A 362 35.90 24.68 12.29
N SER A 363 35.02 23.67 12.36
CA SER A 363 35.36 22.31 12.77
C SER A 363 35.14 21.34 11.61
N SER A 364 36.02 20.34 11.49
CA SER A 364 35.90 19.30 10.46
C SER A 364 35.07 18.13 10.94
N TYR A 365 34.04 17.78 10.18
CA TYR A 365 33.11 16.68 10.44
C TYR A 365 33.27 15.58 9.40
N SER A 366 33.29 14.35 9.89
CA SER A 366 33.25 13.13 9.08
C SER A 366 31.94 12.41 9.35
N VAL A 367 31.09 12.29 8.33
CA VAL A 367 29.79 11.63 8.38
C VAL A 367 29.88 10.24 7.74
N GLU A 368 29.31 9.23 8.39
CA GLU A 368 29.05 7.90 7.82
C GLU A 368 27.53 7.65 7.80
N LEU A 369 26.98 7.30 6.63
CA LEU A 369 25.58 6.93 6.45
C LEU A 369 25.47 5.43 6.08
N GLN A 370 24.54 4.71 6.71
CA GLN A 370 24.26 3.31 6.38
C GLN A 370 22.75 3.04 6.36
N ALA A 371 22.24 2.49 5.26
CA ALA A 371 20.84 2.05 5.13
C ALA A 371 20.65 0.65 5.72
N ILE A 372 19.51 0.41 6.38
CA ILE A 372 19.16 -0.89 6.96
C ILE A 372 17.75 -1.31 6.55
N THR A 373 17.63 -2.57 6.13
CA THR A 373 16.38 -3.29 5.88
C THR A 373 16.30 -4.52 6.77
N TYR A 374 15.10 -5.10 6.89
CA TYR A 374 14.88 -6.34 7.62
C TYR A 374 14.14 -7.36 6.76
N TRP A 375 14.66 -8.58 6.70
CA TRP A 375 14.05 -9.73 6.07
C TRP A 375 13.71 -10.76 7.14
N GLY A 376 12.45 -10.77 7.60
CA GLY A 376 12.08 -11.50 8.82
C GLY A 376 12.92 -11.04 10.02
N GLN A 377 13.77 -11.94 10.54
CA GLN A 377 14.73 -11.63 11.61
C GLN A 377 16.11 -11.18 11.09
N VAL A 378 16.41 -11.37 9.80
CA VAL A 378 17.71 -11.06 9.21
C VAL A 378 17.83 -9.55 8.96
N ARG A 379 18.84 -8.93 9.56
CA ARG A 379 19.14 -7.50 9.38
C ARG A 379 20.16 -7.31 8.26
N LEU A 380 19.70 -6.88 7.09
CA LEU A 380 20.57 -6.51 5.98
C LEU A 380 21.03 -5.05 6.13
N LYS A 381 22.25 -4.74 5.67
CA LYS A 381 22.89 -3.43 5.83
C LYS A 381 23.59 -3.06 4.54
N SER A 382 23.47 -1.80 4.11
CA SER A 382 24.24 -1.29 2.98
C SER A 382 25.74 -1.20 3.33
N PRO A 383 26.62 -1.09 2.32
CA PRO A 383 27.91 -0.43 2.51
C PRO A 383 27.71 0.97 3.09
N LYS A 384 28.70 1.47 3.84
CA LYS A 384 28.66 2.84 4.38
C LYS A 384 29.04 3.84 3.30
N SER A 385 28.28 4.92 3.18
CA SER A 385 28.65 6.10 2.40
C SER A 385 29.24 7.16 3.32
N SER A 386 30.36 7.78 2.94
CA SER A 386 31.07 8.76 3.79
C SER A 386 31.15 10.14 3.16
N LEU A 387 30.97 11.18 3.96
CA LEU A 387 31.11 12.59 3.58
C LEU A 387 32.00 13.31 4.59
N HIS A 388 32.91 14.16 4.11
CA HIS A 388 33.71 15.06 4.95
C HIS A 388 33.34 16.51 4.60
N PHE A 389 33.08 17.34 5.61
CA PHE A 389 32.78 18.77 5.42
C PHE A 389 33.31 19.60 6.60
N THR A 390 33.46 20.91 6.41
CA THR A 390 33.84 21.86 7.45
C THR A 390 32.76 22.93 7.64
N THR A 391 32.55 23.35 8.89
CA THR A 391 31.57 24.38 9.27
C THR A 391 32.17 25.79 9.19
N ASN A 392 32.58 26.22 8.00
CA ASN A 392 33.21 27.53 7.81
C ASN A 392 32.18 28.68 7.94
N GLN A 393 32.62 29.83 8.45
CA GLN A 393 31.87 31.08 8.28
C GLN A 393 31.98 31.58 6.83
N ASN A 394 30.88 31.38 6.09
CA ASN A 394 30.45 31.98 4.82
C ASN A 394 31.35 32.01 3.57
N ASN A 395 30.62 31.85 2.46
CA ASN A 395 30.91 32.18 1.07
C ASN A 395 32.00 31.38 0.33
N GLU A 396 31.49 30.67 -0.68
CA GLU A 396 32.11 30.21 -1.92
C GLU A 396 33.29 29.21 -1.91
N SER A 397 33.03 28.14 -2.66
CA SER A 397 33.96 27.43 -3.54
C SER A 397 34.86 26.30 -3.01
N ALA A 398 34.79 25.21 -3.78
CA ALA A 398 35.86 24.28 -4.11
C ALA A 398 36.35 23.20 -3.11
N LYS A 399 35.92 21.97 -3.42
CA LYS A 399 36.76 20.79 -3.68
C LYS A 399 37.59 20.16 -2.53
N SER A 400 37.08 19.01 -2.07
CA SER A 400 37.78 17.70 -2.09
C SER A 400 39.22 17.59 -1.55
N MET A 401 39.41 16.74 -0.53
CA MET A 401 40.19 15.50 -0.75
C MET A 401 39.93 14.40 0.30
N LEU A 402 39.88 13.15 -0.17
CA LEU A 402 39.97 11.95 0.66
C LEU A 402 41.40 11.77 1.19
N LYS A 403 41.54 11.24 2.42
CA LYS A 403 42.26 9.95 2.61
C LYS A 403 41.97 9.28 3.95
N SER A 404 41.95 7.95 3.87
CA SER A 404 41.64 7.01 4.96
C SER A 404 42.90 6.61 5.73
N LYS A 405 42.78 6.39 7.05
CA LYS A 405 43.41 5.23 7.70
C LYS A 405 42.78 4.86 9.05
N LYS A 406 43.08 3.63 9.42
CA LYS A 406 42.39 2.61 10.22
C LYS A 406 42.63 2.72 11.75
N ASP A 407 42.02 1.77 12.48
CA ASP A 407 42.36 1.29 13.84
C ASP A 407 42.06 2.23 15.04
N ALA A 408 41.78 1.76 16.26
CA ALA A 408 41.18 0.50 16.74
C ALA A 408 40.70 0.64 18.22
N THR A 409 39.92 -0.33 18.69
CA THR A 409 39.72 -0.72 20.12
C THR A 409 38.77 0.10 21.03
N SER A 410 38.07 -0.64 21.90
CA SER A 410 37.09 -0.28 22.96
C SER A 410 37.76 -0.11 24.35
N PRO A 411 37.13 0.45 25.43
CA PRO A 411 36.03 -0.19 26.21
C PRO A 411 34.93 0.78 26.77
N VAL A 412 33.69 0.32 27.05
CA VAL A 412 33.00 0.07 28.37
C VAL A 412 33.03 1.28 29.36
N GLY A 413 31.94 1.77 30.00
CA GLY A 413 30.50 1.39 30.08
C GLY A 413 29.60 2.66 30.20
N SER A 414 28.53 2.82 31.02
CA SER A 414 27.64 1.93 31.81
C SER A 414 26.54 2.74 32.56
N THR A 415 25.29 2.21 32.71
CA THR A 415 24.19 2.60 33.68
C THR A 415 23.60 4.03 33.63
N LEU A 416 22.34 4.39 33.99
CA LEU A 416 21.06 3.76 34.47
C LEU A 416 19.89 4.73 34.07
N THR A 417 18.61 4.33 33.93
CA THR A 417 17.53 4.46 34.96
C THR A 417 16.13 4.13 34.36
N LYS A 418 15.09 3.93 35.19
CA LYS A 418 13.69 3.52 34.85
C LYS A 418 12.64 4.49 35.45
N ARG A 419 11.39 4.49 34.92
CA ARG A 419 10.16 5.01 35.57
C ARG A 419 8.95 4.05 35.37
N PRO A 420 7.87 4.11 36.20
CA PRO A 420 6.87 3.03 36.35
C PRO A 420 5.47 3.31 35.74
N SER A 421 4.59 2.29 35.73
CA SER A 421 3.22 2.28 35.18
C SER A 421 2.11 2.00 36.22
N SER A 422 0.85 2.33 35.88
CA SER A 422 -0.38 2.16 36.70
C SER A 422 -1.07 0.78 36.52
N ALA A 423 -2.12 0.48 37.30
CA ALA A 423 -2.53 -0.90 37.62
C ALA A 423 -4.04 -1.26 37.50
N LEU A 424 -4.88 -0.40 36.94
CA LEU A 424 -6.34 -0.61 36.80
C LEU A 424 -6.75 -0.55 35.32
N GLU A 425 -7.53 -1.53 34.85
CA GLU A 425 -7.78 -1.79 33.43
C GLU A 425 -9.30 -1.83 33.13
N VAL A 426 -9.72 -1.26 32.00
CA VAL A 426 -11.15 -1.16 31.61
C VAL A 426 -11.36 -1.84 30.26
N GLY A 427 -12.35 -2.73 30.18
CA GLY A 427 -12.74 -3.42 28.97
C GLY A 427 -13.64 -2.58 28.06
N THR A 428 -13.82 -3.05 26.81
CA THR A 428 -14.66 -2.38 25.81
C THR A 428 -16.14 -2.37 26.24
N PRO A 429 -16.86 -1.25 26.10
CA PRO A 429 -18.31 -1.21 26.30
C PRO A 429 -19.07 -2.14 25.35
N PHE A 430 -20.04 -2.88 25.87
CA PHE A 430 -20.87 -3.83 25.12
C PHE A 430 -22.35 -3.64 25.49
N TYR A 431 -23.24 -3.86 24.52
CA TYR A 431 -24.68 -3.73 24.74
C TYR A 431 -25.30 -5.12 24.89
N GLN A 432 -25.87 -5.40 26.06
CA GLN A 432 -26.43 -6.70 26.40
C GLN A 432 -27.64 -6.51 27.33
N ASP A 433 -28.68 -7.32 27.12
CA ASP A 433 -29.93 -7.32 27.91
C ASP A 433 -30.61 -5.94 28.00
N GLY A 434 -30.59 -5.20 26.88
CA GLY A 434 -31.22 -3.88 26.75
C GLY A 434 -30.44 -2.72 27.37
N GLN A 435 -29.24 -2.96 27.91
CA GLN A 435 -28.43 -1.95 28.58
C GLN A 435 -26.98 -1.93 28.06
N LEU A 436 -26.36 -0.76 28.06
CA LEU A 436 -24.93 -0.63 27.81
C LEU A 436 -24.16 -0.95 29.08
N GLN A 437 -23.15 -1.81 28.98
CA GLN A 437 -22.36 -2.29 30.09
C GLN A 437 -20.86 -2.21 29.82
N VAL A 438 -20.05 -2.07 30.87
CA VAL A 438 -18.57 -2.09 30.80
C VAL A 438 -18.01 -3.00 31.88
N ARG A 439 -17.03 -3.86 31.53
CA ARG A 439 -16.30 -4.67 32.50
C ARG A 439 -15.02 -3.97 32.94
N VAL A 440 -14.83 -3.76 34.24
CA VAL A 440 -13.63 -3.15 34.85
C VAL A 440 -12.86 -4.21 35.62
N TYR A 441 -11.52 -4.17 35.57
CA TYR A 441 -10.61 -5.12 36.20
C TYR A 441 -9.52 -4.42 37.02
N TRP A 442 -9.07 -5.05 38.11
CA TRP A 442 -7.94 -4.56 38.91
C TRP A 442 -7.04 -5.71 39.41
N LYS A 443 -5.80 -5.39 39.76
CA LYS A 443 -4.87 -6.36 40.33
C LYS A 443 -5.20 -6.60 41.81
N LYS A 444 -5.47 -7.86 42.17
CA LYS A 444 -5.74 -8.29 43.55
C LYS A 444 -4.49 -8.07 44.41
N ARG A 445 -4.50 -7.06 45.29
CA ARG A 445 -3.40 -6.75 46.22
C ARG A 445 -3.78 -7.12 47.66
N GLY A 446 -3.18 -8.18 48.20
CA GLY A 446 -3.34 -8.58 49.61
C GLY A 446 -3.73 -10.05 49.80
N ASP A 447 -3.63 -10.51 51.05
CA ASP A 447 -3.88 -11.90 51.48
C ASP A 447 -5.25 -12.46 51.06
N PRO A 448 -5.38 -13.80 50.92
CA PRO A 448 -6.58 -14.45 50.38
C PRO A 448 -7.79 -14.43 51.33
N SER A 449 -7.68 -13.94 52.56
CA SER A 449 -8.82 -13.77 53.48
C SER A 449 -9.74 -12.63 53.04
N VAL A 450 -10.79 -12.98 52.27
CA VAL A 450 -11.96 -12.19 51.84
C VAL A 450 -11.77 -10.66 51.82
N SER A 451 -11.14 -10.17 50.76
CA SER A 451 -11.07 -8.75 50.43
C SER A 451 -12.28 -8.31 49.59
N ARG A 452 -13.23 -7.56 50.17
CA ARG A 452 -14.35 -6.95 49.43
C ARG A 452 -13.92 -5.60 48.83
N TYR A 453 -14.32 -5.34 47.58
CA TYR A 453 -14.06 -4.11 46.85
C TYR A 453 -15.36 -3.32 46.68
N HIS A 454 -15.35 -2.04 47.07
CA HIS A 454 -16.41 -1.09 46.77
C HIS A 454 -16.05 -0.33 45.48
N VAL A 455 -16.93 -0.38 44.50
CA VAL A 455 -16.77 0.26 43.19
C VAL A 455 -17.85 1.30 43.01
N GLN A 456 -17.47 2.53 42.67
CA GLN A 456 -18.39 3.63 42.39
C GLN A 456 -18.10 4.21 41.01
N TRP A 457 -19.14 4.51 40.23
CA TRP A 457 -19.03 5.12 38.91
C TRP A 457 -20.01 6.27 38.73
N MET A 458 -19.61 7.28 37.96
CA MET A 458 -20.47 8.42 37.61
C MET A 458 -20.07 9.02 36.24
N PRO A 459 -21.01 9.60 35.49
CA PRO A 459 -20.69 10.39 34.31
C PRO A 459 -20.00 11.70 34.73
N GLU A 460 -18.84 12.01 34.14
CA GLU A 460 -18.19 13.33 34.24
C GLU A 460 -18.78 14.32 33.24
N TYR A 461 -19.11 13.84 32.02
CA TYR A 461 -19.87 14.59 31.02
C TYR A 461 -20.56 13.62 30.05
N CYS A 462 -21.67 14.06 29.46
CA CYS A 462 -22.43 13.37 28.43
C CYS A 462 -22.72 14.31 27.26
N ASN A 463 -22.73 13.79 26.03
CA ASN A 463 -22.98 14.60 24.83
C ASN A 463 -24.45 15.06 24.70
N HIS A 464 -25.35 14.34 25.35
CA HIS A 464 -26.72 14.77 25.64
C HIS A 464 -26.74 15.22 27.11
N ASN A 465 -27.41 16.33 27.43
CA ASN A 465 -27.36 17.00 28.75
C ASN A 465 -28.12 16.26 29.88
N GLU A 466 -27.89 14.96 30.02
CA GLU A 466 -28.41 14.12 31.11
C GLU A 466 -27.29 13.81 32.12
N THR A 467 -27.41 14.34 33.33
CA THR A 467 -26.46 14.09 34.43
C THR A 467 -27.04 13.08 35.43
N ARG A 468 -26.65 11.81 35.27
CA ARG A 468 -27.01 10.75 36.22
C ARG A 468 -26.14 10.79 37.47
N GLY A 469 -26.71 10.47 38.64
CA GLY A 469 -25.98 10.43 39.92
C GLY A 469 -24.95 9.28 40.01
N PRO A 470 -24.07 9.30 41.03
CA PRO A 470 -23.06 8.27 41.23
C PRO A 470 -23.65 6.93 41.69
N GLU A 471 -23.50 5.90 40.86
CA GLU A 471 -23.90 4.53 41.15
C GLU A 471 -22.77 3.76 41.86
N LYS A 472 -23.15 2.76 42.66
CA LYS A 472 -22.24 2.04 43.57
C LYS A 472 -22.56 0.55 43.60
N SER A 473 -21.54 -0.29 43.72
CA SER A 473 -21.66 -1.73 43.88
C SER A 473 -20.49 -2.31 44.67
N VAL A 474 -20.64 -3.52 45.20
CA VAL A 474 -19.61 -4.21 45.98
C VAL A 474 -19.39 -5.60 45.39
N THR A 475 -18.13 -5.95 45.13
CA THR A 475 -17.73 -7.26 44.60
C THR A 475 -16.63 -7.90 45.46
N GLN A 476 -16.52 -9.22 45.40
CA GLN A 476 -15.40 -10.00 45.97
C GLN A 476 -14.39 -10.40 44.88
N GLU A 477 -14.80 -10.32 43.62
CA GLU A 477 -13.96 -10.59 42.45
C GLU A 477 -13.00 -9.45 42.16
N ASN A 478 -11.98 -9.72 41.34
CA ASN A 478 -11.06 -8.71 40.83
C ASN A 478 -11.59 -7.97 39.59
N TYR A 479 -12.88 -8.12 39.30
CA TYR A 479 -13.59 -7.44 38.21
C TYR A 479 -15.06 -7.18 38.57
N ILE A 480 -15.70 -6.30 37.80
CA ILE A 480 -17.15 -6.04 37.88
C ILE A 480 -17.72 -5.61 36.52
N ASN A 481 -18.97 -5.96 36.22
CA ASN A 481 -19.75 -5.35 35.14
C ASN A 481 -20.49 -4.13 35.69
N LEU A 482 -20.34 -2.97 35.04
CA LEU A 482 -21.08 -1.76 35.33
C LEU A 482 -22.28 -1.69 34.36
N PRO A 483 -23.53 -1.92 34.80
CA PRO A 483 -24.71 -1.88 33.95
C PRO A 483 -25.24 -0.44 33.76
N GLY A 484 -26.30 -0.28 32.96
CA GLY A 484 -27.09 0.94 32.90
C GLY A 484 -26.37 2.20 32.41
N LEU A 485 -25.29 2.08 31.65
CA LEU A 485 -24.50 3.22 31.20
C LEU A 485 -25.19 3.97 30.05
N LEU A 486 -25.02 5.30 30.01
CA LEU A 486 -25.52 6.17 28.94
C LEU A 486 -24.54 6.17 27.75
N PHE A 487 -25.07 6.33 26.53
CA PHE A 487 -24.29 6.45 25.30
C PHE A 487 -23.56 7.81 25.20
N SER A 488 -22.42 7.85 24.53
CA SER A 488 -21.65 9.09 24.26
C SER A 488 -21.29 9.89 25.54
N CYS A 489 -20.86 9.20 26.60
CA CYS A 489 -20.54 9.79 27.89
C CYS A 489 -19.14 9.37 28.38
N LYS A 490 -18.47 10.26 29.11
CA LYS A 490 -17.26 9.92 29.86
C LYS A 490 -17.64 9.55 31.29
N TYR A 491 -17.28 8.34 31.72
CA TYR A 491 -17.49 7.85 33.08
C TYR A 491 -16.18 7.82 33.86
N LYS A 492 -16.23 8.18 35.14
CA LYS A 492 -15.15 7.95 36.12
C LYS A 492 -15.52 6.79 37.02
N VAL A 493 -14.58 5.88 37.24
CA VAL A 493 -14.70 4.74 38.15
C VAL A 493 -13.67 4.87 39.26
N THR A 494 -14.09 4.61 40.49
CA THR A 494 -13.23 4.51 41.67
C THR A 494 -13.39 3.13 42.31
N VAL A 495 -12.26 2.49 42.65
CA VAL A 495 -12.23 1.18 43.32
C VAL A 495 -11.52 1.34 44.67
N GLN A 496 -12.20 0.93 45.73
CA GLN A 496 -11.76 1.02 47.12
C GLN A 496 -11.75 -0.36 47.77
N LEU A 497 -10.69 -0.70 48.52
CA LEU A 497 -10.61 -1.95 49.27
C LEU A 497 -11.18 -1.76 50.68
N LEU A 498 -12.19 -2.55 51.04
CA LEU A 498 -12.81 -2.54 52.37
C LEU A 498 -11.95 -3.34 53.37
N LYS A 499 -11.03 -2.66 54.07
CA LYS A 499 -10.38 -3.19 55.29
C LYS A 499 -11.05 -2.63 56.54
N SER A 500 -11.30 -3.49 57.53
CA SER A 500 -12.15 -3.17 58.70
C SER A 500 -11.67 -2.01 59.58
N LYS A 501 -10.41 -1.55 59.51
CA LYS A 501 -9.92 -0.38 60.28
C LYS A 501 -8.92 0.57 59.57
N ARG A 502 -8.75 0.53 58.24
CA ARG A 502 -7.97 1.57 57.48
C ARG A 502 -8.50 1.78 56.06
N ARG A 503 -8.75 3.05 55.69
CA ARG A 503 -9.00 3.44 54.29
C ARG A 503 -7.74 3.19 53.45
N SER A 504 -7.87 2.38 52.40
CA SER A 504 -6.85 2.21 51.36
C SER A 504 -6.84 3.41 50.40
N LYS A 505 -5.74 3.67 49.72
CA LYS A 505 -5.65 4.67 48.64
C LYS A 505 -6.52 4.25 47.44
N ASP A 506 -7.48 5.09 47.07
CA ASP A 506 -8.39 4.87 45.95
C ASP A 506 -7.63 4.76 44.63
N GLU A 507 -7.83 3.67 43.89
CA GLU A 507 -7.43 3.61 42.47
C GLU A 507 -8.62 4.06 41.62
N SER A 508 -8.38 5.00 40.70
CA SER A 508 -9.43 5.57 39.84
C SER A 508 -8.99 5.67 38.39
N THR A 509 -9.94 5.52 37.48
CA THR A 509 -9.73 5.59 36.03
C THR A 509 -10.97 6.17 35.36
N THR A 510 -10.87 6.55 34.09
CA THR A 510 -12.00 7.07 33.30
C THR A 510 -12.11 6.37 31.95
N PHE A 511 -13.33 6.12 31.49
CA PHE A 511 -13.60 5.52 30.18
C PHE A 511 -14.70 6.28 29.42
N LEU A 512 -14.83 6.01 28.12
CA LEU A 512 -15.84 6.60 27.23
C LEU A 512 -16.81 5.53 26.74
N THR A 513 -18.10 5.83 26.68
CA THR A 513 -19.12 4.99 26.07
C THR A 513 -19.34 5.36 24.60
N PRO A 514 -19.58 4.37 23.71
CA PRO A 514 -19.84 4.61 22.29
C PRO A 514 -21.19 5.30 22.06
N SER A 515 -21.40 5.79 20.83
CA SER A 515 -22.71 6.27 20.38
C SER A 515 -23.68 5.11 20.09
N CYS A 516 -24.98 5.37 20.17
CA CYS A 516 -26.01 4.36 19.84
C CYS A 516 -25.93 3.92 18.37
N ALA A 517 -25.55 4.82 17.45
CA ALA A 517 -25.34 4.51 16.03
C ALA A 517 -24.18 3.52 15.80
N THR A 518 -23.08 3.65 16.56
CA THR A 518 -21.91 2.76 16.49
C THR A 518 -22.23 1.31 16.91
N ILE A 519 -23.27 1.10 17.74
CA ILE A 519 -23.73 -0.25 18.12
C ILE A 519 -24.79 -0.78 17.14
N ARG A 520 -25.69 0.07 16.61
CA ARG A 520 -26.62 -0.31 15.53
C ARG A 520 -25.89 -0.87 14.31
N SER A 521 -24.78 -0.25 13.87
CA SER A 521 -24.04 -0.69 12.68
C SER A 521 -23.37 -2.07 12.81
N LYS A 522 -23.25 -2.60 14.05
CA LYS A 522 -22.60 -3.89 14.36
C LYS A 522 -23.58 -4.98 14.81
N THR A 523 -24.89 -4.72 14.78
CA THR A 523 -25.92 -5.66 15.27
C THR A 523 -27.08 -5.82 14.28
N HIS A 524 -27.47 -7.06 13.98
CA HIS A 524 -28.56 -7.38 13.03
C HIS A 524 -29.98 -7.15 13.59
N LYS A 525 -30.14 -6.57 14.80
CA LYS A 525 -31.44 -6.27 15.42
C LYS A 525 -31.57 -4.77 15.71
N HIS A 526 -32.75 -4.23 15.45
CA HIS A 526 -33.05 -2.80 15.59
C HIS A 526 -33.05 -2.35 17.06
N ILE A 527 -32.04 -1.61 17.48
CA ILE A 527 -31.95 -0.98 18.81
C ILE A 527 -32.65 0.40 18.73
N PRO A 528 -33.68 0.70 19.53
CA PRO A 528 -34.27 2.04 19.56
C PRO A 528 -33.28 3.04 20.20
N CYS A 529 -32.89 4.06 19.45
CA CYS A 529 -32.02 5.15 19.91
C CYS A 529 -32.88 6.42 20.11
N PRO A 530 -32.76 7.17 21.23
CA PRO A 530 -33.46 8.44 21.38
C PRO A 530 -32.92 9.50 20.39
N GLY A 531 -33.81 10.16 19.64
CA GLY A 531 -33.46 11.34 18.85
C GLY A 531 -33.12 11.14 17.37
N GLU A 532 -33.81 10.25 16.64
CA GLU A 532 -33.66 10.15 15.17
C GLU A 532 -34.21 11.39 14.44
N GLY A 533 -33.29 12.22 13.93
CA GLY A 533 -33.55 13.28 12.96
C GLY A 533 -32.52 13.21 11.82
N ALA A 534 -32.98 13.07 10.58
CA ALA A 534 -32.12 12.70 9.46
C ALA A 534 -31.31 13.87 8.88
N ALA A 535 -29.98 13.71 8.83
CA ALA A 535 -29.09 14.47 7.94
C ALA A 535 -27.85 13.64 7.60
N GLY A 536 -27.54 13.47 6.32
CA GLY A 536 -26.40 12.66 5.88
C GLY A 536 -25.07 13.37 6.17
N HIS A 537 -24.25 12.81 7.06
CA HIS A 537 -22.93 13.35 7.35
C HIS A 537 -21.96 13.19 6.16
N PRO A 538 -21.08 14.18 5.90
CA PRO A 538 -20.12 14.11 4.80
C PRO A 538 -19.09 13.00 5.04
N LYS A 539 -18.87 12.14 4.03
CA LYS A 539 -17.93 11.01 4.11
C LYS A 539 -16.52 11.50 4.50
N VAL A 540 -15.99 10.94 5.59
CA VAL A 540 -14.65 11.23 6.09
C VAL A 540 -13.62 10.55 5.16
N LEU A 541 -12.81 11.36 4.47
CA LEU A 541 -11.80 10.89 3.51
C LEU A 541 -10.43 10.67 4.15
N ALA A 542 -10.20 11.18 5.37
CA ALA A 542 -8.99 10.92 6.13
C ALA A 542 -8.89 9.42 6.45
N LYS A 543 -7.71 8.82 6.27
CA LYS A 543 -7.45 7.42 6.60
C LYS A 543 -6.08 7.24 7.27
N PRO A 544 -5.92 6.26 8.18
CA PRO A 544 -4.62 5.84 8.67
C PRO A 544 -3.80 5.22 7.53
N GLU A 545 -2.55 5.62 7.38
CA GLU A 545 -1.63 5.10 6.36
C GLU A 545 -0.36 4.56 7.00
N ASN A 546 0.47 3.83 6.26
CA ASN A 546 1.77 3.36 6.73
C ASN A 546 1.73 2.57 8.05
N LEU A 547 0.73 1.69 8.24
CA LEU A 547 0.70 0.75 9.37
C LEU A 547 1.98 -0.11 9.38
N THR A 548 2.74 -0.02 10.45
CA THR A 548 3.96 -0.79 10.71
C THR A 548 3.81 -1.55 12.02
N ALA A 549 4.42 -2.73 12.11
CA ALA A 549 4.52 -3.52 13.34
C ALA A 549 5.99 -3.81 13.63
N SER A 550 6.36 -3.79 14.90
CA SER A 550 7.66 -4.16 15.39
C SER A 550 7.51 -5.05 16.62
N PHE A 551 8.22 -6.18 16.67
CA PHE A 551 8.10 -7.15 17.75
C PHE A 551 9.35 -7.13 18.62
N SER A 552 9.16 -7.11 19.93
CA SER A 552 10.22 -7.28 20.93
C SER A 552 9.95 -8.53 21.75
N ILE A 553 10.97 -9.37 21.91
CA ILE A 553 10.90 -10.59 22.72
C ILE A 553 11.65 -10.30 24.03
N LYS A 554 10.99 -10.49 25.17
CA LYS A 554 11.60 -10.45 26.49
C LYS A 554 11.08 -11.62 27.30
N ASP A 555 12.00 -12.43 27.85
CA ASP A 555 11.67 -13.54 28.76
C ASP A 555 10.60 -14.50 28.20
N GLY A 556 10.63 -14.74 26.88
CA GLY A 556 9.66 -15.58 26.16
C GLY A 556 8.35 -14.90 25.76
N ASN A 557 8.05 -13.70 26.26
CA ASN A 557 6.86 -12.94 25.86
C ASN A 557 7.14 -12.03 24.65
N ILE A 558 6.24 -12.08 23.67
CA ILE A 558 6.28 -11.23 22.48
C ILE A 558 5.40 -10.00 22.71
N THR A 559 6.00 -8.82 22.58
CA THR A 559 5.30 -7.54 22.61
C THR A 559 5.40 -6.87 21.24
N GLY A 560 4.26 -6.66 20.59
CA GLY A 560 4.13 -5.96 19.31
C GLY A 560 3.80 -4.49 19.51
N SER A 561 4.64 -3.60 18.97
CA SER A 561 4.37 -2.17 18.87
C SER A 561 3.97 -1.83 17.45
N PHE A 562 2.77 -1.28 17.28
CA PHE A 562 2.14 -0.92 16.02
C PHE A 562 2.09 0.60 15.88
N LEU A 563 2.49 1.14 14.72
CA LEU A 563 2.57 2.58 14.45
C LEU A 563 1.90 2.90 13.10
N TRP A 564 1.20 4.03 13.00
CA TRP A 564 0.61 4.52 11.74
C TRP A 564 0.87 6.01 11.51
N GLY A 565 0.76 6.44 10.25
CA GLY A 565 0.67 7.83 9.83
C GLY A 565 -0.76 8.19 9.41
N MET A 566 -0.94 9.42 8.91
CA MET A 566 -2.23 9.93 8.45
C MET A 566 -2.14 10.50 7.05
N SER A 567 -3.14 10.22 6.21
CA SER A 567 -3.34 10.95 4.96
C SER A 567 -3.71 12.42 5.22
N ARG A 568 -3.58 13.30 4.21
CA ARG A 568 -3.87 14.74 4.37
C ARG A 568 -5.31 14.98 4.84
N VAL A 569 -5.44 15.44 6.09
CA VAL A 569 -6.72 15.79 6.70
C VAL A 569 -7.19 17.14 6.16
N ALA A 570 -8.45 17.25 5.74
CA ALA A 570 -9.02 18.53 5.30
C ALA A 570 -9.15 19.49 6.51
N PRO A 571 -8.93 20.81 6.36
CA PRO A 571 -8.87 21.75 7.49
C PRO A 571 -10.11 21.77 8.41
N HIS A 572 -11.25 21.31 7.91
CA HIS A 572 -12.56 21.31 8.57
C HIS A 572 -12.86 20.01 9.33
N GLN A 573 -12.02 18.98 9.26
CA GLN A 573 -12.22 17.69 9.93
C GLN A 573 -11.20 17.52 11.06
N ARG A 574 -11.61 17.72 12.32
CA ARG A 574 -10.73 17.45 13.48
C ARG A 574 -10.75 15.95 13.81
N ILE A 575 -9.57 15.35 13.91
CA ILE A 575 -9.41 13.98 14.42
C ILE A 575 -9.74 14.00 15.92
N THR A 576 -10.58 13.06 16.35
CA THR A 576 -10.99 12.89 17.76
C THR A 576 -10.44 11.60 18.37
N GLY A 577 -9.88 10.69 17.56
CA GLY A 577 -9.18 9.50 18.03
C GLY A 577 -8.93 8.45 16.95
N PHE A 578 -8.47 7.29 17.38
CA PHE A 578 -8.28 6.10 16.54
C PHE A 578 -8.93 4.88 17.19
N GLN A 579 -9.76 4.15 16.45
CA GLN A 579 -10.18 2.81 16.85
C GLN A 579 -9.18 1.79 16.30
N VAL A 580 -8.62 0.95 17.16
CA VAL A 580 -7.67 -0.10 16.79
C VAL A 580 -8.18 -1.45 17.27
N THR A 581 -8.28 -2.43 16.37
CA THR A 581 -8.76 -3.78 16.66
C THR A 581 -7.73 -4.81 16.19
N TRP A 582 -7.36 -5.79 17.01
CA TRP A 582 -6.47 -6.89 16.62
C TRP A 582 -7.05 -8.26 16.96
N ALA A 583 -6.81 -9.23 16.10
CA ALA A 583 -7.52 -10.50 16.09
C ALA A 583 -6.62 -11.66 15.60
N GLU A 584 -6.61 -12.79 16.32
CA GLU A 584 -5.78 -13.97 15.98
C GLU A 584 -6.36 -14.75 14.78
N ILE A 585 -5.58 -15.00 13.73
CA ILE A 585 -6.02 -15.74 12.54
C ILE A 585 -5.54 -17.18 12.62
N ASN A 586 -6.45 -18.12 12.86
CA ASN A 586 -6.16 -19.55 12.86
C ASN A 586 -6.10 -20.10 11.42
N THR A 587 -5.02 -20.80 11.06
CA THR A 587 -4.85 -21.37 9.71
C THR A 587 -5.37 -22.80 9.55
N GLU A 588 -5.76 -23.47 10.64
CA GLU A 588 -6.47 -24.74 10.54
C GLU A 588 -7.97 -24.50 10.35
N SER A 589 -8.49 -24.88 9.18
CA SER A 589 -9.91 -24.97 8.92
C SER A 589 -10.53 -26.07 9.76
N ARG A 590 -10.97 -25.74 10.98
CA ARG A 590 -11.91 -26.59 11.73
C ARG A 590 -13.17 -26.73 10.90
N GLN A 591 -13.34 -27.90 10.28
CA GLN A 591 -14.65 -28.34 9.81
C GLN A 591 -15.60 -28.29 11.01
N ASN A 592 -16.72 -27.59 10.85
CA ASN A 592 -17.83 -27.46 11.81
C ASN A 592 -17.63 -26.48 13.00
N SER A 593 -17.13 -25.26 12.76
CA SER A 593 -17.40 -24.13 13.66
C SER A 593 -17.83 -22.86 12.91
N LEU A 594 -18.86 -22.18 13.43
CA LEU A 594 -19.41 -20.92 12.90
C LEU A 594 -18.33 -19.83 12.76
N PRO A 595 -18.41 -18.94 11.76
CA PRO A 595 -17.51 -17.79 11.68
C PRO A 595 -17.79 -16.84 12.85
N ASN A 596 -16.71 -16.40 13.52
CA ASN A 596 -16.64 -15.45 14.67
C ASN A 596 -16.30 -16.03 16.06
N SER A 597 -15.48 -17.09 16.16
CA SER A 597 -14.75 -17.41 17.40
C SER A 597 -13.27 -16.97 17.38
N ILE A 598 -12.96 -15.90 16.63
CA ILE A 598 -11.66 -15.24 16.67
C ILE A 598 -11.67 -14.29 17.87
N ILE A 599 -10.68 -14.40 18.75
CA ILE A 599 -10.52 -13.47 19.88
C ILE A 599 -10.04 -12.11 19.33
N SER A 600 -11.00 -11.21 19.08
CA SER A 600 -10.74 -9.82 18.69
C SER A 600 -10.68 -8.91 19.92
N GLN A 601 -9.55 -8.25 20.13
CA GLN A 601 -9.38 -7.21 21.14
C GLN A 601 -9.41 -5.84 20.46
N SER A 602 -10.03 -4.83 21.08
CA SER A 602 -10.13 -3.48 20.50
C SER A 602 -9.93 -2.38 21.53
N GLN A 603 -9.22 -1.32 21.14
CA GLN A 603 -8.91 -0.16 21.95
C GLN A 603 -9.14 1.13 21.15
N ILE A 604 -9.72 2.15 21.80
CA ILE A 604 -9.80 3.50 21.24
C ILE A 604 -8.67 4.34 21.85
N LEU A 605 -7.95 5.07 21.01
CA LEU A 605 -6.82 5.92 21.36
C LEU A 605 -7.14 7.40 21.10
N PRO A 606 -6.60 8.34 21.89
CA PRO A 606 -6.75 9.78 21.67
C PRO A 606 -6.08 10.23 20.36
N PRO A 607 -6.43 11.41 19.82
CA PRO A 607 -5.98 11.85 18.48
C PRO A 607 -4.46 12.06 18.40
N ASP A 608 -3.80 12.28 19.55
CA ASP A 608 -2.35 12.49 19.67
C ASP A 608 -1.55 11.17 19.63
N HIS A 609 -2.22 10.02 19.66
CA HIS A 609 -1.60 8.69 19.77
C HIS A 609 -1.71 7.90 18.47
N ASN A 610 -0.63 7.90 17.69
CA ASN A 610 -0.49 7.10 16.47
C ASN A 610 0.24 5.76 16.70
N MET A 611 0.23 5.26 17.94
CA MET A 611 0.93 4.05 18.36
C MET A 611 0.06 3.21 19.31
N LEU A 612 0.07 1.89 19.11
CA LEU A 612 -0.47 0.88 20.02
C LEU A 612 0.64 -0.09 20.44
N VAL A 613 0.64 -0.56 21.69
CA VAL A 613 1.55 -1.61 22.15
C VAL A 613 0.74 -2.75 22.76
N VAL A 614 0.84 -3.95 22.17
CA VAL A 614 0.16 -5.18 22.61
C VAL A 614 1.21 -6.16 23.13
N SER A 615 1.02 -6.67 24.34
CA SER A 615 1.92 -7.65 24.97
C SER A 615 1.32 -9.06 24.96
N ASN A 616 2.16 -10.07 25.18
CA ASN A 616 1.78 -11.49 25.28
C ASN A 616 1.14 -12.07 24.01
N LEU A 617 1.58 -11.61 22.83
CA LEU A 617 1.19 -12.23 21.56
C LEU A 617 1.78 -13.65 21.46
N ARG A 618 1.03 -14.62 20.93
CA ARG A 618 1.52 -15.99 20.73
C ARG A 618 2.68 -16.02 19.72
N PRO A 619 3.68 -16.92 19.84
CA PRO A 619 4.72 -17.10 18.82
C PRO A 619 4.19 -17.69 17.52
N SER A 620 4.86 -17.38 16.40
CA SER A 620 4.58 -17.95 15.05
C SER A 620 3.15 -17.79 14.53
N THR A 621 2.36 -16.91 15.13
CA THR A 621 0.90 -16.80 14.97
C THR A 621 0.53 -15.55 14.17
N PHE A 622 -0.51 -15.64 13.35
CA PHE A 622 -1.00 -14.53 12.54
C PHE A 622 -2.00 -13.66 13.33
N TYR A 623 -1.88 -12.34 13.20
CA TYR A 623 -2.81 -11.37 13.77
C TYR A 623 -3.24 -10.35 12.71
N ARG A 624 -4.55 -10.17 12.53
CA ARG A 624 -5.17 -9.09 11.73
C ARG A 624 -5.32 -7.86 12.61
N LEU A 625 -4.64 -6.76 12.29
CA LEU A 625 -4.82 -5.45 12.90
C LEU A 625 -5.69 -4.57 11.99
N GLU A 626 -6.59 -3.78 12.55
CA GLU A 626 -7.49 -2.86 11.85
C GLU A 626 -7.49 -1.52 12.59
N VAL A 627 -7.05 -0.44 11.93
CA VAL A 627 -6.96 0.92 12.48
C VAL A 627 -7.90 1.83 11.69
N GLN A 628 -8.77 2.54 12.39
CA GLN A 628 -9.79 3.42 11.82
C GLN A 628 -9.68 4.80 12.48
N VAL A 629 -9.72 5.87 11.70
CA VAL A 629 -9.72 7.24 12.26
C VAL A 629 -11.13 7.64 12.69
N ILE A 630 -11.24 8.30 13.84
CA ILE A 630 -12.47 8.91 14.32
C ILE A 630 -12.32 10.43 14.19
N THR A 631 -13.32 11.09 13.61
CA THR A 631 -13.35 12.54 13.44
C THR A 631 -14.67 13.14 13.95
N THR A 632 -14.74 14.46 14.03
CA THR A 632 -16.00 15.18 14.32
C THR A 632 -17.13 14.91 13.31
N GLY A 633 -16.82 14.38 12.11
CA GLY A 633 -17.81 14.00 11.08
C GLY A 633 -18.18 12.52 11.06
N GLY A 634 -17.65 11.71 11.99
CA GLY A 634 -17.81 10.26 12.03
C GLY A 634 -16.50 9.50 11.83
N GLU A 635 -16.62 8.18 11.66
CA GLU A 635 -15.48 7.28 11.43
C GLU A 635 -15.05 7.32 9.94
N GLY A 636 -13.75 7.41 9.69
CA GLY A 636 -13.16 7.24 8.37
C GLY A 636 -13.08 5.76 7.95
N PRO A 637 -12.62 5.47 6.73
CA PRO A 637 -12.34 4.10 6.29
C PRO A 637 -11.26 3.45 7.16
N ALA A 638 -11.45 2.16 7.45
CA ALA A 638 -10.51 1.37 8.24
C ALA A 638 -9.37 0.82 7.39
N THR A 639 -8.15 0.92 7.90
CA THR A 639 -6.94 0.36 7.27
C THR A 639 -6.56 -0.92 8.00
N VAL A 640 -6.62 -2.03 7.27
CA VAL A 640 -6.37 -3.38 7.79
C VAL A 640 -4.94 -3.81 7.42
N LYS A 641 -4.26 -4.54 8.31
CA LYS A 641 -2.97 -5.17 8.02
C LYS A 641 -2.76 -6.44 8.85
N THR A 642 -2.35 -7.52 8.18
CA THR A 642 -2.03 -8.80 8.83
C THR A 642 -0.53 -8.91 9.09
N PHE A 643 -0.16 -9.38 10.28
CA PHE A 643 1.22 -9.57 10.72
C PHE A 643 1.41 -10.98 11.29
N GLN A 644 2.62 -11.51 11.22
CA GLN A 644 3.01 -12.74 11.93
C GLN A 644 3.97 -12.40 13.06
N THR A 645 3.78 -13.02 14.22
CA THR A 645 4.70 -12.90 15.35
C THR A 645 5.95 -13.79 15.17
N PRO A 646 7.11 -13.41 15.73
CA PRO A 646 8.32 -14.20 15.61
C PRO A 646 8.22 -15.56 16.31
N ASN A 647 8.98 -16.53 15.81
CA ASN A 647 9.15 -17.83 16.47
C ASN A 647 10.15 -17.73 17.63
N ILE A 648 9.97 -18.57 18.65
CA ILE A 648 10.86 -18.71 19.81
C ILE A 648 11.47 -20.11 19.75
N LEU A 649 12.71 -20.21 19.26
CA LEU A 649 13.44 -21.48 19.26
C LEU A 649 13.90 -21.83 20.69
N PRO A 650 13.79 -23.10 21.12
CA PRO A 650 14.31 -23.53 22.41
C PRO A 650 15.84 -23.47 22.43
N VAL A 651 16.40 -22.93 23.51
CA VAL A 651 17.86 -22.84 23.70
C VAL A 651 18.42 -24.23 23.99
N THR A 652 19.09 -24.84 23.01
CA THR A 652 19.87 -26.06 23.22
C THR A 652 21.05 -25.78 24.14
N GLN A 653 20.99 -26.26 25.38
CA GLN A 653 22.12 -26.19 26.31
C GLN A 653 23.28 -27.06 25.79
N HIS A 654 24.42 -26.44 25.48
CA HIS A 654 25.66 -27.18 25.22
C HIS A 654 26.15 -27.81 26.53
N ARG A 655 25.89 -29.11 26.70
CA ARG A 655 26.48 -29.92 27.76
C ARG A 655 27.94 -30.25 27.39
N PRO A 656 28.96 -29.87 28.19
CA PRO A 656 30.35 -30.18 27.86
C PRO A 656 30.59 -31.69 27.94
N ARG A 657 31.36 -32.24 26.99
CA ARG A 657 31.73 -33.66 26.99
C ARG A 657 32.69 -33.97 28.15
N LEU A 658 32.22 -34.73 29.12
CA LEU A 658 33.08 -35.39 30.11
C LEU A 658 33.97 -36.42 29.38
N ARG A 659 35.28 -36.36 29.62
CA ARG A 659 36.21 -37.43 29.23
C ARG A 659 35.91 -38.68 30.05
N GLN A 660 35.56 -39.79 29.40
CA GLN A 660 35.57 -41.09 30.05
C GLN A 660 37.01 -41.63 30.10
N HIS A 661 37.51 -41.92 31.30
CA HIS A 661 38.67 -42.78 31.48
C HIS A 661 38.30 -44.22 31.10
N HIS A 662 39.14 -44.89 30.31
CA HIS A 662 39.13 -46.36 30.21
C HIS A 662 39.93 -46.95 31.37
N PRO A 663 39.41 -47.96 32.09
CA PRO A 663 40.23 -48.81 32.95
C PRO A 663 41.01 -49.81 32.09
N HIS A 664 42.26 -50.08 32.46
CA HIS A 664 43.03 -51.20 31.94
C HIS A 664 42.38 -52.54 32.35
N HIS A 665 42.28 -53.47 31.41
CA HIS A 665 42.34 -54.90 31.74
C HIS A 665 43.31 -55.60 30.78
N GLN A 666 44.32 -56.25 31.35
CA GLN A 666 45.18 -57.21 30.66
C GLN A 666 44.52 -58.59 30.72
N LYS A 667 44.38 -59.21 29.54
CA LYS A 667 44.82 -60.58 29.14
C LYS A 667 44.58 -61.79 30.08
N PRO A 668 44.43 -63.02 29.54
CA PRO A 668 45.26 -63.64 28.47
C PRO A 668 45.11 -63.09 27.03
#